data_AF-F0ZKP2-F1
#
_entry.id   AF-F0ZKP2-F1
#
_cell.length_a   1.000
_cell.length_b   1.000
_cell.length_c   1.000
_cell.angle_alpha   90.00
_cell.angle_beta   90.00
_cell.angle_gamma   90.00
#
_symmetry.space_group_name_H-M   'P 1'
#
loop_
_entity.id
_entity.type
_entity.pdbx_description
1 polymer ?
#
loop_
_entity_poly.entity_id
_entity_poly.type
_entity_poly.pdbx_seq_one_letter_code
_entity_poly.pdbx_strand_id
1 'polypeptide(L)'
;MKKLFIFVVVFLLFFINIINSQANKKCKISLLLSGDFNDMGYNFMMNDARIRTERILGVDSIYYVHLEESLDLARWAIEDSVNNQNANFIIVSSSIHTSLGFEYAKKYQDRDIYWFIRGRSRPAEDGLDKVTVFSFNSYVLHYALGYFSGLMSKTGVVGFVAPGPQVQTVSTDNSYYLGARAANSSIKFVNIYTGSWLNPEVAYKASEFLISNGADYIGMSQDDMSVQHALIDHGSMGLGATGYPNSLVYGADVGLSYITNWTDVFVKYATRVVDGTWQPEIYSTSFADGGSLFMDKYSYKVEDSIQLKVSEMIEKLKNDSYQPFRCDPLYLNLEVPIENGNCVNDTYFKTSKILIQNSEVQDYGVYTIPIKFVDYPSSLKLGVTIVSAISIAFCIVAMGLVMLFRHAKIIRSASPAFCLLILLGCIVIFCACIIFSQTPTKETCRTRVWLLSIGFTIFLGNLLVKNWRIWLLFDNPKLKKRAITNWKLYPWVAGILAIDILILGLWTGLGNIRSEPRAGIDGLSKYEYSDVCTNDKSGDTMLYILLVFHGLNLLMACFISFKIKAVDIDEFNESKPISTSVYLITFCLFIVIPLMISPQSISSQTTIICVCSIFVTLLSIVILFGSKFYKMATKGLALNETFATSTKSSSFSLSLEKEEKDEHVKEEIKKSQASSNQATSGNHVSRLAYFTSDDSDDDESPKQNERPQENIDIEKSNTNLIVQQQPELHDSQPTQSSEIKEDL
;
A
#
# COMPACT_ATOMS: atom_id res chain seq x y z
N MET A 1 35.48 82.10 25.92
CA MET A 1 35.82 80.75 25.44
C MET A 1 35.16 79.64 26.26
N LYS A 2 35.62 79.23 27.47
CA LYS A 2 35.11 78.03 28.18
C LYS A 2 33.58 77.82 28.21
N LYS A 3 32.76 78.84 28.51
CA LYS A 3 31.28 78.72 28.50
C LYS A 3 30.68 78.41 27.12
N LEU A 4 31.26 78.93 26.04
CA LEU A 4 30.81 78.67 24.67
C LEU A 4 31.13 77.22 24.25
N PHE A 5 32.32 76.72 24.63
CA PHE A 5 32.71 75.33 24.39
C PHE A 5 31.75 74.34 25.06
N ILE A 6 31.39 74.58 26.32
CA ILE A 6 30.41 73.74 27.04
C ILE A 6 29.05 73.77 26.35
N PHE A 7 28.57 74.93 25.92
CA PHE A 7 27.28 75.03 25.22
C PHE A 7 27.29 74.29 23.88
N VAL A 8 28.36 74.41 23.09
CA VAL A 8 28.54 73.68 21.83
C VAL A 8 28.62 72.17 22.05
N VAL A 9 29.34 71.71 23.08
CA VAL A 9 29.42 70.27 23.43
C VAL A 9 28.07 69.72 23.88
N VAL A 10 27.31 70.45 24.71
CA VAL A 10 25.95 70.04 25.11
C VAL A 10 25.01 70.00 23.90
N PHE A 11 25.08 70.99 23.01
CA PHE A 11 24.26 71.03 21.79
C PHE A 11 24.61 69.88 20.82
N LEU A 12 25.91 69.55 20.67
CA LEU A 12 26.38 68.38 19.92
C LEU A 12 25.92 67.07 20.55
N LEU A 13 26.00 66.90 21.88
CA LEU A 13 25.49 65.71 22.56
C LEU A 13 23.97 65.57 22.43
N PHE A 14 23.23 66.69 22.43
CA PHE A 14 21.80 66.69 22.18
C PHE A 14 21.47 66.28 20.73
N PHE A 15 22.20 66.81 19.75
CA PHE A 15 22.07 66.40 18.34
C PHE A 15 22.49 64.95 18.10
N ILE A 16 23.57 64.47 18.72
CA ILE A 16 24.01 63.07 18.64
C ILE A 16 22.96 62.14 19.26
N ASN A 17 22.32 62.54 20.37
CA ASN A 17 21.21 61.77 20.94
C ASN A 17 19.95 61.82 20.07
N ILE A 18 19.65 62.91 19.38
CA ILE A 18 18.53 62.98 18.41
C ILE A 18 18.83 62.08 17.19
N ILE A 19 20.04 62.13 16.65
CA ILE A 19 20.47 61.31 15.51
C ILE A 19 20.50 59.82 15.90
N ASN A 20 20.99 59.47 17.09
CA ASN A 20 20.93 58.10 17.61
C ASN A 20 19.50 57.66 17.98
N SER A 21 18.61 58.59 18.36
CA SER A 21 17.18 58.30 18.54
C SER A 21 16.45 58.09 17.20
N GLN A 22 17.05 58.51 16.08
CA GLN A 22 16.64 58.17 14.72
C GLN A 22 17.48 57.03 14.11
N ALA A 23 18.28 56.30 14.91
CA ALA A 23 18.88 55.05 14.47
C ALA A 23 17.79 53.97 14.41
N ASN A 24 17.12 53.88 13.25
CA ASN A 24 16.00 53.00 12.90
C ASN A 24 15.63 51.94 13.96
N LYS A 25 14.40 52.03 14.48
CA LYS A 25 13.69 50.86 15.03
C LYS A 25 13.56 49.83 13.89
N LYS A 26 14.56 48.96 13.73
CA LYS A 26 14.55 47.97 12.65
C LYS A 26 13.37 47.02 12.90
N CYS A 27 12.37 47.09 12.04
CA CYS A 27 11.29 46.11 12.05
C CYS A 27 11.91 44.75 11.69
N LYS A 28 11.57 43.72 12.48
CA LYS A 28 11.90 42.32 12.23
C LYS A 28 10.64 41.49 12.35
N ILE A 29 10.21 40.92 11.23
CA ILE A 29 8.92 40.23 11.10
C ILE A 29 9.08 38.76 11.46
N SER A 30 8.26 38.24 12.38
CA SER A 30 8.06 36.80 12.55
C SER A 30 6.73 36.38 11.93
N LEU A 31 6.76 35.38 11.05
CA LEU A 31 5.56 34.76 10.47
C LEU A 31 5.38 33.34 11.01
N LEU A 32 4.26 33.10 11.69
CA LEU A 32 3.88 31.80 12.22
C LEU A 32 2.83 31.18 11.30
N LEU A 33 3.24 30.22 10.49
CA LEU A 33 2.41 29.46 9.53
C LEU A 33 1.76 28.23 10.17
N SER A 34 0.62 27.80 9.62
CA SER A 34 -0.07 26.59 10.07
C SER A 34 0.60 25.33 9.52
N GLY A 35 0.88 25.29 8.22
CA GLY A 35 1.50 24.17 7.51
C GLY A 35 2.86 24.53 6.90
N ASP A 36 3.24 23.81 5.83
CA ASP A 36 4.41 24.10 4.99
C ASP A 36 4.05 25.15 3.92
N PHE A 37 4.98 26.06 3.60
CA PHE A 37 4.83 27.01 2.50
C PHE A 37 4.93 26.34 1.11
N ASN A 38 5.32 25.07 1.03
CA ASN A 38 5.28 24.29 -0.21
C ASN A 38 3.86 23.82 -0.60
N ASP A 39 2.82 24.20 0.15
CA ASP A 39 1.41 23.89 -0.16
C ASP A 39 0.94 24.42 -1.53
N MET A 40 1.64 25.42 -2.09
CA MET A 40 1.20 26.19 -3.26
C MET A 40 -0.25 26.69 -3.06
N GLY A 41 -0.53 27.21 -1.88
CA GLY A 41 -1.83 27.68 -1.43
C GLY A 41 -1.69 28.80 -0.41
N TYR A 42 -2.41 28.70 0.72
CA TYR A 42 -2.46 29.77 1.72
C TYR A 42 -1.11 30.06 2.39
N ASN A 43 -0.34 29.03 2.76
CA ASN A 43 0.94 29.19 3.44
C ASN A 43 2.00 29.72 2.47
N PHE A 44 1.99 29.27 1.20
CA PHE A 44 2.80 29.85 0.13
C PHE A 44 2.54 31.37 0.00
N MET A 45 1.28 31.81 -0.15
CA MET A 45 0.98 33.23 -0.37
C MET A 45 1.30 34.10 0.86
N MET A 46 1.18 33.56 2.08
CA MET A 46 1.62 34.25 3.30
C MET A 46 3.16 34.37 3.36
N ASN A 47 3.91 33.35 2.95
CA ASN A 47 5.38 33.42 2.91
C ASN A 47 5.91 34.30 1.76
N ASP A 48 5.30 34.27 0.58
CA ASP A 48 5.65 35.16 -0.54
C ASP A 48 5.43 36.63 -0.16
N ALA A 49 4.33 36.96 0.52
CA ALA A 49 4.09 38.29 1.08
C ALA A 49 5.16 38.72 2.10
N ARG A 50 5.61 37.80 2.97
CA ARG A 50 6.73 38.02 3.91
C ARG A 50 8.02 38.36 3.14
N ILE A 51 8.38 37.55 2.16
CA ILE A 51 9.58 37.71 1.31
C ILE A 51 9.54 39.02 0.51
N ARG A 52 8.37 39.41 -0.01
CA ARG A 52 8.20 40.69 -0.70
C ARG A 52 8.33 41.86 0.27
N THR A 53 7.78 41.75 1.48
CA THR A 53 7.89 42.79 2.52
C THR A 53 9.34 43.00 2.99
N GLU A 54 10.11 41.91 3.17
CA GLU A 54 11.57 41.97 3.41
C GLU A 54 12.27 42.84 2.34
N ARG A 55 12.00 42.55 1.06
CA ARG A 55 12.62 43.23 -0.09
C ARG A 55 12.17 44.69 -0.26
N ILE A 56 10.90 44.99 0.03
CA ILE A 56 10.33 46.33 -0.14
C ILE A 56 10.80 47.30 0.96
N LEU A 57 10.89 46.83 2.21
CA LEU A 57 11.21 47.69 3.36
C LEU A 57 12.65 47.56 3.87
N GLY A 58 13.45 46.61 3.37
CA GLY A 58 14.81 46.35 3.86
C GLY A 58 14.83 45.79 5.30
N VAL A 59 13.76 45.09 5.68
CA VAL A 59 13.55 44.51 7.01
C VAL A 59 14.02 43.07 7.07
N ASP A 60 14.48 42.62 8.24
CA ASP A 60 14.78 41.20 8.45
C ASP A 60 13.48 40.45 8.74
N SER A 61 13.42 39.15 8.43
CA SER A 61 12.32 38.32 8.91
C SER A 61 12.74 36.88 9.17
N ILE A 62 11.94 36.22 10.00
CA ILE A 62 11.97 34.79 10.34
C ILE A 62 10.59 34.21 10.07
N TYR A 63 10.50 32.89 9.92
CA TYR A 63 9.23 32.18 9.82
C TYR A 63 9.32 30.82 10.50
N TYR A 64 8.16 30.29 10.87
CA TYR A 64 7.97 28.97 11.49
C TYR A 64 6.78 28.29 10.80
N VAL A 65 6.84 26.96 10.68
CA VAL A 65 5.91 26.09 9.93
C VAL A 65 5.41 24.94 10.82
N HIS A 66 4.39 24.20 10.37
CA HIS A 66 3.83 23.03 11.06
C HIS A 66 3.25 23.30 12.46
N LEU A 67 2.91 24.55 12.78
CA LEU A 67 2.54 24.95 14.14
C LEU A 67 1.15 24.45 14.58
N GLU A 68 0.29 24.00 13.65
CA GLU A 68 -1.00 23.38 14.01
C GLU A 68 -0.86 21.94 14.54
N GLU A 69 0.29 21.30 14.35
CA GLU A 69 0.58 19.96 14.92
C GLU A 69 0.70 20.00 16.46
N SER A 70 1.08 21.15 17.05
CA SER A 70 1.14 21.31 18.50
C SER A 70 1.12 22.78 18.96
N LEU A 71 0.23 23.08 19.92
CA LEU A 71 0.22 24.37 20.62
C LEU A 71 1.52 24.66 21.39
N ASP A 72 2.30 23.64 21.74
CA ASP A 72 3.60 23.83 22.40
C ASP A 72 4.71 24.20 21.41
N LEU A 73 4.63 23.73 20.16
CA LEU A 73 5.48 24.25 19.08
C LEU A 73 5.12 25.71 18.77
N ALA A 74 3.83 26.05 18.74
CA ALA A 74 3.37 27.43 18.58
C ALA A 74 3.84 28.34 19.74
N ARG A 75 3.76 27.87 21.00
CA ARG A 75 4.31 28.58 22.17
C ARG A 75 5.82 28.83 22.02
N TRP A 76 6.58 27.77 21.70
CA TRP A 76 8.02 27.88 21.49
C TRP A 76 8.37 28.85 20.36
N ALA A 77 7.67 28.81 19.22
CA ALA A 77 7.90 29.71 18.09
C ALA A 77 7.66 31.19 18.46
N ILE A 78 6.62 31.49 19.25
CA ILE A 78 6.39 32.84 19.77
C ILE A 78 7.52 33.25 20.75
N GLU A 79 7.94 32.36 21.65
CA GLU A 79 8.97 32.69 22.64
C GLU A 79 10.38 32.83 22.04
N ASP A 80 10.73 32.03 21.04
CA ASP A 80 11.97 32.19 20.26
C ASP A 80 11.93 33.51 19.46
N SER A 81 10.83 33.79 18.77
CA SER A 81 10.60 35.06 18.05
C SER A 81 10.85 36.27 18.94
N VAL A 82 10.28 36.28 20.14
CA VAL A 82 10.31 37.44 21.06
C VAL A 82 11.62 37.55 21.82
N ASN A 83 12.18 36.45 22.34
CA ASN A 83 13.27 36.51 23.33
C ASN A 83 14.65 36.16 22.77
N ASN A 84 14.73 35.35 21.72
CA ASN A 84 15.99 34.94 21.12
C ASN A 84 16.24 35.67 19.79
N GLN A 85 15.20 35.88 18.99
CA GLN A 85 15.30 36.48 17.66
C GLN A 85 15.09 37.99 17.64
N ASN A 86 14.56 38.58 18.71
CA ASN A 86 14.20 40.00 18.81
C ASN A 86 13.26 40.49 17.69
N ALA A 87 12.26 39.68 17.31
CA ALA A 87 11.19 40.10 16.42
C ALA A 87 10.24 41.06 17.14
N ASN A 88 9.91 42.19 16.49
CA ASN A 88 9.01 43.22 17.00
C ASN A 88 7.71 43.37 16.19
N PHE A 89 7.58 42.65 15.08
CA PHE A 89 6.30 42.49 14.37
C PHE A 89 6.00 41.00 14.22
N ILE A 90 4.89 40.53 14.82
CA ILE A 90 4.55 39.10 14.89
C ILE A 90 3.22 38.84 14.20
N ILE A 91 3.25 37.99 13.18
CA ILE A 91 2.11 37.60 12.36
C ILE A 91 1.72 36.16 12.71
N VAL A 92 0.50 35.98 13.22
CA VAL A 92 -0.08 34.67 13.55
C VAL A 92 -1.10 34.33 12.47
N SER A 93 -0.75 33.45 11.52
CA SER A 93 -1.57 33.20 10.31
C SER A 93 -2.64 32.12 10.47
N SER A 94 -2.71 31.45 11.61
CA SER A 94 -3.69 30.41 11.91
C SER A 94 -4.83 30.93 12.78
N SER A 95 -6.06 30.49 12.50
CA SER A 95 -7.19 30.67 13.40
C SER A 95 -7.16 29.75 14.63
N ILE A 96 -6.40 28.65 14.62
CA ILE A 96 -6.20 27.79 15.79
C ILE A 96 -5.33 28.51 16.84
N HIS A 97 -4.32 29.25 16.39
CA HIS A 97 -3.42 30.00 17.29
C HIS A 97 -3.97 31.37 17.74
N THR A 98 -5.18 31.77 17.31
CA THR A 98 -5.81 33.08 17.65
C THR A 98 -5.68 33.42 19.14
N SER A 99 -6.14 32.53 20.02
CA SER A 99 -6.16 32.74 21.47
C SER A 99 -4.76 32.82 22.07
N LEU A 100 -3.84 32.02 21.55
CA LEU A 100 -2.43 32.01 21.97
C LEU A 100 -1.73 33.32 21.58
N GLY A 101 -2.05 33.86 20.40
CA GLY A 101 -1.60 35.19 19.97
C GLY A 101 -2.04 36.29 20.93
N PHE A 102 -3.31 36.28 21.38
CA PHE A 102 -3.80 37.26 22.36
C PHE A 102 -3.16 37.09 23.75
N GLU A 103 -3.00 35.84 24.23
CA GLU A 103 -2.30 35.53 25.48
C GLU A 103 -0.89 36.13 25.49
N TYR A 104 -0.14 35.89 24.41
CA TYR A 104 1.24 36.33 24.28
C TYR A 104 1.39 37.82 23.97
N ALA A 105 0.44 38.42 23.24
CA ALA A 105 0.38 39.87 23.07
C ALA A 105 0.20 40.58 24.43
N LYS A 106 -0.68 40.06 25.29
CA LYS A 106 -0.90 40.58 26.65
C LYS A 106 0.32 40.36 27.55
N LYS A 107 0.93 39.16 27.50
CA LYS A 107 2.19 38.82 28.20
C LYS A 107 3.38 39.73 27.84
N TYR A 108 3.36 40.35 26.65
CA TYR A 108 4.40 41.25 26.16
C TYR A 108 3.92 42.69 25.89
N GLN A 109 2.75 43.09 26.43
CA GLN A 109 2.13 44.42 26.24
C GLN A 109 3.10 45.60 26.51
N ASP A 110 3.99 45.44 27.50
CA ASP A 110 4.95 46.46 27.94
C ASP A 110 6.18 46.56 27.01
N ARG A 111 6.40 45.59 26.13
CA ARG A 111 7.49 45.59 25.13
C ARG A 111 7.04 46.30 23.85
N ASP A 112 8.00 46.77 23.06
CA ASP A 112 7.76 47.43 21.77
C ASP A 112 7.51 46.39 20.66
N ILE A 113 6.47 45.57 20.83
CA ILE A 113 6.13 44.41 19.98
C ILE A 113 4.68 44.53 19.51
N TYR A 114 4.47 44.40 18.20
CA TYR A 114 3.19 44.58 17.52
C TYR A 114 2.72 43.27 16.90
N TRP A 115 1.40 43.04 16.91
CA TRP A 115 0.80 41.74 16.61
C TRP A 115 -0.27 41.85 15.53
N PHE A 116 -0.18 40.98 14.53
CA PHE A 116 -1.17 40.83 13.46
C PHE A 116 -1.73 39.40 13.52
N ILE A 117 -2.89 39.25 14.14
CA ILE A 117 -3.43 37.95 14.55
C ILE A 117 -4.64 37.60 13.68
N ARG A 118 -4.62 36.43 13.03
CA ARG A 118 -5.79 35.92 12.32
C ARG A 118 -6.92 35.67 13.32
N GLY A 119 -8.13 36.16 13.02
CA GLY A 119 -9.26 36.08 13.93
C GLY A 119 -10.54 36.67 13.33
N ARG A 120 -11.48 37.03 14.20
CA ARG A 120 -12.78 37.63 13.81
C ARG A 120 -13.08 38.94 14.55
N SER A 121 -12.61 39.05 15.79
CA SER A 121 -12.72 40.23 16.65
C SER A 121 -11.53 40.28 17.60
N ARG A 122 -11.21 41.48 18.10
CA ARG A 122 -10.28 41.66 19.23
C ARG A 122 -11.06 41.52 20.54
N PRO A 123 -10.57 40.80 21.56
CA PRO A 123 -11.16 40.79 22.89
C PRO A 123 -11.32 42.22 23.44
N ALA A 124 -12.38 42.44 24.21
CA ALA A 124 -12.63 43.72 24.90
C ALA A 124 -11.82 43.77 26.22
N GLU A 125 -10.50 43.69 26.09
CA GLU A 125 -9.55 43.62 27.21
C GLU A 125 -8.44 44.67 27.09
N ASP A 126 -8.03 45.22 28.23
CA ASP A 126 -6.87 46.10 28.33
C ASP A 126 -5.56 45.36 27.97
N GLY A 127 -4.58 46.10 27.43
CA GLY A 127 -3.25 45.58 27.07
C GLY A 127 -3.11 45.14 25.60
N LEU A 128 -4.18 45.20 24.80
CA LEU A 128 -4.20 44.75 23.40
C LEU A 128 -4.04 45.89 22.38
N ASP A 129 -3.44 47.03 22.75
CA ASP A 129 -3.37 48.23 21.91
C ASP A 129 -2.34 48.14 20.76
N LYS A 130 -1.37 47.23 20.89
CA LYS A 130 -0.41 46.86 19.85
C LYS A 130 -0.90 45.69 18.98
N VAL A 131 -2.21 45.38 19.03
CA VAL A 131 -2.80 44.21 18.37
C VAL A 131 -3.82 44.63 17.32
N THR A 132 -3.61 44.17 16.09
CA THR A 132 -4.58 44.23 14.99
C THR A 132 -5.03 42.81 14.68
N VAL A 133 -6.33 42.65 14.45
CA VAL A 133 -6.93 41.35 14.08
C VAL A 133 -7.24 41.35 12.60
N PHE A 134 -7.01 40.24 11.91
CA PHE A 134 -7.37 40.11 10.49
C PHE A 134 -8.23 38.89 10.17
N SER A 135 -9.16 39.06 9.23
CA SER A 135 -10.05 37.99 8.75
C SER A 135 -9.94 37.82 7.24
N PHE A 136 -9.66 36.60 6.80
CA PHE A 136 -9.76 36.21 5.39
C PHE A 136 -11.22 35.96 5.01
N ASN A 137 -11.71 36.68 4.00
CA ASN A 137 -13.07 36.60 3.48
C ASN A 137 -13.11 35.73 2.22
N SER A 138 -12.94 34.41 2.37
CA SER A 138 -13.02 33.49 1.23
C SER A 138 -14.43 33.39 0.64
N TYR A 139 -15.47 33.72 1.41
CA TYR A 139 -16.89 33.56 1.04
C TYR A 139 -17.23 34.28 -0.27
N VAL A 140 -16.74 35.51 -0.46
CA VAL A 140 -16.95 36.30 -1.69
C VAL A 140 -16.25 35.69 -2.91
N LEU A 141 -15.12 35.00 -2.69
CA LEU A 141 -14.35 34.30 -3.73
C LEU A 141 -15.06 33.01 -4.15
N HIS A 142 -15.53 32.22 -3.19
CA HIS A 142 -16.31 31.02 -3.48
C HIS A 142 -17.64 31.34 -4.17
N TYR A 143 -18.30 32.46 -3.83
CA TYR A 143 -19.46 32.94 -4.58
C TYR A 143 -19.12 33.32 -6.03
N ALA A 144 -17.99 33.98 -6.27
CA ALA A 144 -17.53 34.29 -7.64
C ALA A 144 -17.18 33.03 -8.45
N LEU A 145 -16.47 32.06 -7.85
CA LEU A 145 -16.20 30.74 -8.47
C LEU A 145 -17.48 29.95 -8.72
N GLY A 146 -18.44 30.01 -7.80
CA GLY A 146 -19.76 29.41 -7.96
C GLY A 146 -20.49 29.99 -9.15
N TYR A 147 -20.55 31.33 -9.25
CA TYR A 147 -21.19 32.03 -10.36
C TYR A 147 -20.55 31.69 -11.72
N PHE A 148 -19.22 31.58 -11.78
CA PHE A 148 -18.53 31.03 -12.96
C PHE A 148 -18.98 29.60 -13.28
N SER A 149 -19.01 28.71 -12.28
CA SER A 149 -19.38 27.30 -12.45
C SER A 149 -20.83 27.10 -12.90
N GLY A 150 -21.77 27.91 -12.37
CA GLY A 150 -23.17 27.90 -12.80
C GLY A 150 -23.41 28.45 -14.21
N LEU A 151 -22.47 29.22 -14.78
CA LEU A 151 -22.47 29.62 -16.20
C LEU A 151 -21.78 28.58 -17.10
N MET A 152 -20.83 27.81 -16.58
CA MET A 152 -20.02 26.85 -17.34
C MET A 152 -20.58 25.41 -17.33
N SER A 153 -21.39 25.06 -16.33
CA SER A 153 -21.98 23.71 -16.18
C SER A 153 -22.94 23.37 -17.32
N LYS A 154 -22.76 22.17 -17.88
CA LYS A 154 -23.54 21.56 -18.95
C LYS A 154 -24.47 20.48 -18.43
N THR A 155 -24.10 19.79 -17.34
CA THR A 155 -24.99 18.83 -16.67
C THR A 155 -26.05 19.52 -15.82
N GLY A 156 -25.83 20.78 -15.44
CA GLY A 156 -26.68 21.49 -14.48
C GLY A 156 -26.44 21.06 -13.03
N VAL A 157 -25.34 20.33 -12.75
CA VAL A 157 -24.95 19.86 -11.43
C VAL A 157 -23.55 20.37 -11.11
N VAL A 158 -23.40 21.08 -9.99
CA VAL A 158 -22.10 21.52 -9.48
C VAL A 158 -21.84 20.94 -8.09
N GLY A 159 -20.59 20.62 -7.78
CA GLY A 159 -20.21 19.98 -6.52
C GLY A 159 -19.42 20.87 -5.57
N PHE A 160 -19.29 20.44 -4.31
CA PHE A 160 -18.34 21.03 -3.37
C PHE A 160 -17.67 19.97 -2.48
N VAL A 161 -16.36 20.11 -2.26
CA VAL A 161 -15.54 19.21 -1.42
C VAL A 161 -14.89 20.00 -0.29
N ALA A 162 -15.34 19.78 0.95
CA ALA A 162 -14.92 20.54 2.13
C ALA A 162 -14.42 19.64 3.28
N PRO A 163 -13.67 20.16 4.27
CA PRO A 163 -13.36 19.44 5.51
C PRO A 163 -14.63 19.04 6.29
N GLY A 164 -15.71 19.82 6.13
CA GLY A 164 -17.03 19.56 6.66
C GLY A 164 -17.29 20.07 8.07
N PRO A 165 -18.55 19.97 8.56
CA PRO A 165 -19.03 20.70 9.73
C PRO A 165 -18.36 20.33 11.07
N GLN A 166 -17.64 19.21 11.16
CA GLN A 166 -16.84 18.90 12.34
C GLN A 166 -15.54 19.73 12.41
N VAL A 167 -15.05 20.22 11.26
CA VAL A 167 -13.76 20.91 11.10
C VAL A 167 -13.98 22.37 10.70
N GLN A 168 -14.62 22.62 9.56
CA GLN A 168 -14.89 23.95 8.99
C GLN A 168 -16.36 24.39 9.20
N THR A 169 -16.67 25.66 8.94
CA THR A 169 -18.04 26.20 8.86
C THR A 169 -18.50 26.27 7.41
N VAL A 170 -19.70 25.78 7.11
CA VAL A 170 -20.22 25.57 5.74
C VAL A 170 -20.57 26.85 4.96
N SER A 171 -20.12 28.00 5.47
CA SER A 171 -20.29 29.33 4.88
C SER A 171 -19.68 29.43 3.48
N THR A 172 -18.57 28.73 3.25
CA THR A 172 -17.88 28.61 1.94
C THR A 172 -18.72 27.85 0.93
N ASP A 173 -19.28 26.73 1.38
CA ASP A 173 -20.01 25.72 0.63
C ASP A 173 -21.35 26.33 0.16
N ASN A 174 -22.07 26.96 1.11
CA ASN A 174 -23.25 27.77 0.85
C ASN A 174 -22.96 28.94 -0.10
N SER A 175 -21.81 29.62 0.03
CA SER A 175 -21.47 30.75 -0.86
C SER A 175 -21.27 30.30 -2.31
N TYR A 176 -20.59 29.17 -2.52
CA TYR A 176 -20.41 28.58 -3.85
C TYR A 176 -21.74 28.15 -4.47
N TYR A 177 -22.59 27.45 -3.70
CA TYR A 177 -23.94 27.07 -4.16
C TYR A 177 -24.77 28.30 -4.57
N LEU A 178 -24.85 29.32 -3.71
CA LEU A 178 -25.61 30.54 -3.98
C LEU A 178 -25.07 31.29 -5.20
N GLY A 179 -23.75 31.30 -5.40
CA GLY A 179 -23.11 31.84 -6.60
C GLY A 179 -23.56 31.11 -7.87
N ALA A 180 -23.44 29.78 -7.89
CA ALA A 180 -23.86 28.97 -9.04
C ALA A 180 -25.35 29.11 -9.35
N ARG A 181 -26.18 29.17 -8.30
CA ARG A 181 -27.63 29.34 -8.42
C ARG A 181 -28.04 30.74 -8.89
N ALA A 182 -27.24 31.76 -8.61
CA ALA A 182 -27.42 33.11 -9.15
C ALA A 182 -27.05 33.22 -10.64
N ALA A 183 -26.24 32.30 -11.16
CA ALA A 183 -26.02 32.14 -12.60
C ALA A 183 -27.11 31.30 -13.28
N ASN A 184 -27.52 30.19 -12.65
CA ASN A 184 -28.55 29.28 -13.13
C ASN A 184 -29.47 28.84 -11.97
N SER A 185 -30.70 29.35 -11.94
CA SER A 185 -31.66 29.07 -10.86
C SER A 185 -32.03 27.60 -10.70
N SER A 186 -31.79 26.78 -11.72
CA SER A 186 -32.09 25.34 -11.77
C SER A 186 -30.85 24.48 -11.49
N ILE A 187 -29.75 25.06 -11.00
CA ILE A 187 -28.53 24.29 -10.69
C ILE A 187 -28.75 23.36 -9.49
N LYS A 188 -28.31 22.12 -9.62
CA LYS A 188 -28.20 21.15 -8.53
C LYS A 188 -26.85 21.22 -7.86
N PHE A 189 -26.84 20.92 -6.58
CA PHE A 189 -25.67 21.05 -5.72
C PHE A 189 -25.39 19.77 -4.96
N VAL A 190 -24.23 19.17 -5.23
CA VAL A 190 -23.80 17.91 -4.60
C VAL A 190 -22.61 18.15 -3.69
N ASN A 191 -22.84 18.06 -2.38
CA ASN A 191 -21.87 18.41 -1.36
C ASN A 191 -21.28 17.15 -0.69
N ILE A 192 -19.98 17.16 -0.41
CA ILE A 192 -19.32 16.05 0.28
C ILE A 192 -18.14 16.52 1.15
N TYR A 193 -17.84 15.75 2.19
CA TYR A 193 -16.82 16.11 3.18
C TYR A 193 -15.67 15.10 3.28
N THR A 194 -14.46 15.60 3.49
CA THR A 194 -13.22 14.81 3.69
C THR A 194 -12.87 14.58 5.17
N GLY A 195 -13.56 15.25 6.09
CA GLY A 195 -13.31 15.18 7.54
C GLY A 195 -11.99 15.79 8.02
N SER A 196 -11.25 16.47 7.13
CA SER A 196 -9.89 17.01 7.38
C SER A 196 -9.53 18.08 6.34
N TRP A 197 -8.59 18.97 6.65
CA TRP A 197 -8.15 20.04 5.71
C TRP A 197 -7.24 19.55 4.58
N LEU A 198 -6.46 18.50 4.85
CA LEU A 198 -5.45 17.94 3.96
C LEU A 198 -5.58 16.41 3.96
N ASN A 199 -6.19 15.87 2.91
CA ASN A 199 -6.25 14.43 2.67
C ASN A 199 -6.41 14.15 1.16
N PRO A 200 -5.33 14.33 0.38
CA PRO A 200 -5.36 14.34 -1.09
C PRO A 200 -6.16 13.20 -1.72
N GLU A 201 -5.94 11.99 -1.21
CA GLU A 201 -6.53 10.76 -1.73
C GLU A 201 -8.05 10.67 -1.46
N VAL A 202 -8.51 11.07 -0.27
CA VAL A 202 -9.94 11.14 0.06
C VAL A 202 -10.61 12.29 -0.69
N ALA A 203 -9.92 13.44 -0.85
CA ALA A 203 -10.41 14.55 -1.65
C ALA A 203 -10.58 14.17 -3.13
N TYR A 204 -9.58 13.50 -3.73
CA TYR A 204 -9.64 12.99 -5.11
C TYR A 204 -10.79 11.99 -5.30
N LYS A 205 -10.88 10.97 -4.43
CA LYS A 205 -11.91 9.91 -4.52
C LYS A 205 -13.32 10.43 -4.23
N ALA A 206 -13.46 11.44 -3.37
CA ALA A 206 -14.72 12.14 -3.15
C ALA A 206 -15.14 12.98 -4.39
N SER A 207 -14.18 13.59 -5.09
CA SER A 207 -14.44 14.29 -6.35
C SER A 207 -14.88 13.35 -7.47
N GLU A 208 -14.20 12.21 -7.66
CA GLU A 208 -14.65 11.15 -8.60
C GLU A 208 -16.08 10.69 -8.29
N PHE A 209 -16.43 10.57 -7.00
CA PHE A 209 -17.78 10.23 -6.58
C PHE A 209 -18.78 11.35 -6.95
N LEU A 210 -18.46 12.63 -6.76
CA LEU A 210 -19.32 13.74 -7.21
C LEU A 210 -19.46 13.80 -8.74
N ILE A 211 -18.38 13.57 -9.50
CA ILE A 211 -18.39 13.47 -10.96
C ILE A 211 -19.30 12.30 -11.41
N SER A 212 -19.22 11.16 -10.72
CA SER A 212 -20.09 9.99 -10.94
C SER A 212 -21.57 10.26 -10.62
N ASN A 213 -21.86 11.26 -9.79
CA ASN A 213 -23.22 11.77 -9.52
C ASN A 213 -23.57 12.99 -10.41
N GLY A 214 -22.78 13.27 -11.44
CA GLY A 214 -23.08 14.23 -12.51
C GLY A 214 -22.44 15.61 -12.39
N ALA A 215 -21.64 15.89 -11.35
CA ALA A 215 -20.99 17.19 -11.20
C ALA A 215 -19.90 17.42 -12.25
N ASP A 216 -20.02 18.48 -13.05
CA ASP A 216 -19.01 18.86 -14.05
C ASP A 216 -18.13 20.06 -13.64
N TYR A 217 -18.51 20.78 -12.58
CA TYR A 217 -17.66 21.75 -11.86
C TYR A 217 -17.76 21.54 -10.36
N ILE A 218 -16.62 21.37 -9.69
CA ILE A 218 -16.53 21.14 -8.25
C ILE A 218 -15.67 22.24 -7.61
N GLY A 219 -16.26 22.97 -6.67
CA GLY A 219 -15.54 23.88 -5.78
C GLY A 219 -14.94 23.15 -4.58
N MET A 220 -13.99 23.76 -3.89
CA MET A 220 -13.40 23.16 -2.69
C MET A 220 -13.01 24.18 -1.63
N SER A 221 -12.72 23.67 -0.44
CA SER A 221 -12.06 24.38 0.67
C SER A 221 -10.98 23.52 1.35
N GLN A 222 -10.42 22.55 0.62
CA GLN A 222 -9.22 21.82 1.05
C GLN A 222 -7.97 22.71 0.94
N ASP A 223 -6.91 22.35 1.65
CA ASP A 223 -5.60 23.02 1.55
C ASP A 223 -4.78 22.57 0.33
N ASP A 224 -5.23 21.53 -0.41
CA ASP A 224 -4.51 20.93 -1.54
C ASP A 224 -5.31 20.89 -2.86
N MET A 225 -4.64 20.57 -3.98
CA MET A 225 -5.17 20.67 -5.34
C MET A 225 -5.94 19.44 -5.84
N SER A 226 -6.11 18.38 -5.05
CA SER A 226 -6.60 17.08 -5.54
C SER A 226 -8.01 17.11 -6.13
N VAL A 227 -8.86 18.04 -5.70
CA VAL A 227 -10.21 18.22 -6.26
C VAL A 227 -10.17 18.72 -7.69
N GLN A 228 -9.34 19.74 -7.97
CA GLN A 228 -9.21 20.29 -9.32
C GLN A 228 -8.44 19.33 -10.24
N HIS A 229 -7.52 18.52 -9.69
CA HIS A 229 -6.83 17.45 -10.41
C HIS A 229 -7.82 16.36 -10.85
N ALA A 230 -8.71 15.90 -9.96
CA ALA A 230 -9.72 14.89 -10.28
C ALA A 230 -10.68 15.32 -11.39
N LEU A 231 -11.07 16.61 -11.43
CA LEU A 231 -11.86 17.18 -12.54
C LEU A 231 -11.10 17.07 -13.88
N ILE A 232 -9.83 17.50 -13.90
CA ILE A 232 -9.00 17.55 -15.11
C ILE A 232 -8.73 16.15 -15.66
N ASP A 233 -8.44 15.18 -14.79
CA ASP A 233 -8.21 13.78 -15.16
C ASP A 233 -9.49 13.13 -15.75
N HIS A 234 -10.67 13.62 -15.38
CA HIS A 234 -11.97 13.23 -15.94
C HIS A 234 -12.44 14.12 -17.10
N GLY A 235 -11.55 14.96 -17.66
CA GLY A 235 -11.83 15.80 -18.83
C GLY A 235 -12.71 17.03 -18.57
N SER A 236 -12.97 17.35 -17.30
CA SER A 236 -13.65 18.59 -16.88
C SER A 236 -12.64 19.69 -16.58
N MET A 237 -13.11 20.93 -16.45
CA MET A 237 -12.25 22.10 -16.21
C MET A 237 -12.15 22.38 -14.71
N GLY A 238 -10.93 22.45 -14.19
CA GLY A 238 -10.65 22.73 -12.79
C GLY A 238 -10.95 24.18 -12.37
N LEU A 239 -11.04 24.40 -11.06
CA LEU A 239 -11.15 25.72 -10.43
C LEU A 239 -9.97 25.92 -9.48
N GLY A 240 -9.35 27.11 -9.50
CA GLY A 240 -8.29 27.45 -8.55
C GLY A 240 -8.86 28.01 -7.25
N ALA A 241 -8.97 27.17 -6.23
CA ALA A 241 -9.60 27.52 -4.94
C ALA A 241 -8.63 27.55 -3.74
N THR A 242 -7.32 27.48 -4.00
CA THR A 242 -6.24 27.45 -2.98
C THR A 242 -5.73 28.83 -2.56
N GLY A 243 -6.06 29.90 -3.30
CA GLY A 243 -5.47 31.23 -3.14
C GLY A 243 -4.14 31.46 -3.85
N TYR A 244 -3.59 30.42 -4.49
CA TYR A 244 -2.45 30.49 -5.42
C TYR A 244 -2.97 30.47 -6.87
N PRO A 245 -2.25 31.07 -7.86
CA PRO A 245 -2.57 30.94 -9.28
C PRO A 245 -2.39 29.50 -9.78
N ASN A 246 -3.42 28.66 -9.61
CA ASN A 246 -3.40 27.25 -10.03
C ASN A 246 -3.23 27.07 -11.55
N SER A 247 -3.46 28.13 -12.33
CA SER A 247 -3.09 28.27 -13.75
C SER A 247 -1.59 28.07 -14.04
N LEU A 248 -0.70 28.29 -13.05
CA LEU A 248 0.74 28.01 -13.19
C LEU A 248 1.10 26.52 -13.11
N VAL A 249 0.20 25.70 -12.54
CA VAL A 249 0.39 24.24 -12.38
C VAL A 249 -0.32 23.48 -13.50
N TYR A 250 -1.59 23.83 -13.75
CA TYR A 250 -2.49 23.12 -14.68
C TYR A 250 -2.74 23.88 -16.00
N GLY A 251 -2.07 25.02 -16.22
CA GLY A 251 -2.19 25.79 -17.46
C GLY A 251 -3.63 26.22 -17.73
N ALA A 252 -4.11 25.89 -18.93
CA ALA A 252 -5.43 26.26 -19.42
C ALA A 252 -6.56 25.30 -19.01
N ASP A 253 -6.25 24.26 -18.24
CA ASP A 253 -7.24 23.29 -17.74
C ASP A 253 -7.87 23.70 -16.40
N VAL A 254 -7.36 24.77 -15.78
CA VAL A 254 -8.09 25.53 -14.74
C VAL A 254 -8.77 26.74 -15.39
N GLY A 255 -10.09 26.83 -15.26
CA GLY A 255 -10.91 27.85 -15.95
C GLY A 255 -10.80 29.24 -15.35
N LEU A 256 -10.79 29.30 -14.02
CA LEU A 256 -10.69 30.51 -13.20
C LEU A 256 -10.09 30.15 -11.84
N SER A 257 -9.21 30.99 -11.31
CA SER A 257 -8.68 30.87 -9.94
C SER A 257 -9.02 32.13 -9.14
N TYR A 258 -9.07 32.03 -7.81
CA TYR A 258 -8.85 33.20 -6.94
C TYR A 258 -7.41 33.21 -6.43
N ILE A 259 -6.86 34.41 -6.23
CA ILE A 259 -5.51 34.64 -5.70
C ILE A 259 -5.62 35.52 -4.45
N THR A 260 -4.84 35.20 -3.41
CA THR A 260 -4.67 36.07 -2.24
C THR A 260 -3.29 36.73 -2.24
N ASN A 261 -3.21 38.02 -1.93
CA ASN A 261 -1.96 38.77 -1.86
C ASN A 261 -1.85 39.48 -0.52
N TRP A 262 -0.97 39.01 0.35
CA TRP A 262 -0.79 39.60 1.67
C TRP A 262 0.32 40.66 1.68
N THR A 263 0.96 40.96 0.54
CA THR A 263 2.13 41.86 0.44
C THR A 263 1.80 43.27 0.93
N ASP A 264 0.79 43.92 0.34
CA ASP A 264 0.49 45.32 0.65
C ASP A 264 -0.08 45.46 2.08
N VAL A 265 -0.74 44.41 2.56
CA VAL A 265 -1.20 44.27 3.94
C VAL A 265 0.00 44.20 4.90
N PHE A 266 0.96 43.32 4.64
CA PHE A 266 2.16 43.15 5.47
C PHE A 266 3.04 44.41 5.44
N VAL A 267 3.21 45.04 4.26
CA VAL A 267 3.91 46.33 4.11
C VAL A 267 3.20 47.43 4.92
N LYS A 268 1.87 47.57 4.82
CA LYS A 268 1.08 48.56 5.61
C LYS A 268 1.37 48.45 7.11
N TYR A 269 1.35 47.24 7.66
CA TYR A 269 1.57 47.02 9.09
C TYR A 269 3.05 47.07 9.50
N ALA A 270 3.97 46.55 8.69
CA ALA A 270 5.40 46.63 8.97
C ALA A 270 5.90 48.09 8.91
N THR A 271 5.43 48.90 7.97
CA THR A 271 5.71 50.35 7.92
C THR A 271 5.19 51.07 9.17
N ARG A 272 3.99 50.73 9.67
CA ARG A 272 3.48 51.27 10.95
C ARG A 272 4.35 50.90 12.16
N VAL A 273 5.09 49.79 12.11
CA VAL A 273 6.08 49.42 13.14
C VAL A 273 7.37 50.24 12.99
N VAL A 274 7.87 50.41 11.75
CA VAL A 274 9.06 51.24 11.46
C VAL A 274 8.83 52.70 11.87
N ASP A 275 7.70 53.28 11.46
CA ASP A 275 7.35 54.69 11.70
C ASP A 275 6.83 54.96 13.12
N GLY A 276 6.52 53.91 13.90
CA GLY A 276 5.88 54.02 15.21
C GLY A 276 4.42 54.50 15.15
N THR A 277 3.77 54.44 13.99
CA THR A 277 2.41 54.93 13.72
C THR A 277 1.32 53.86 13.88
N TRP A 278 1.61 52.76 14.58
CA TRP A 278 0.65 51.69 14.81
C TRP A 278 -0.65 52.18 15.47
N GLN A 279 -1.78 51.67 14.98
CA GLN A 279 -3.10 51.80 15.58
C GLN A 279 -3.78 50.41 15.53
N PRO A 280 -4.45 49.96 16.60
CA PRO A 280 -5.15 48.68 16.62
C PRO A 280 -6.43 48.77 15.78
N GLU A 281 -6.57 47.90 14.78
CA GLU A 281 -7.78 47.82 13.95
C GLU A 281 -8.26 46.36 13.75
N ILE A 282 -9.42 46.21 13.12
CA ILE A 282 -9.90 44.92 12.60
C ILE A 282 -9.92 45.04 11.08
N TYR A 283 -9.10 44.23 10.42
CA TYR A 283 -8.95 44.25 8.96
C TYR A 283 -9.54 42.98 8.34
N SER A 284 -10.69 43.12 7.68
CA SER A 284 -11.16 42.08 6.76
C SER A 284 -10.62 42.35 5.37
N THR A 285 -10.10 41.32 4.72
CA THR A 285 -9.85 41.34 3.27
C THR A 285 -11.17 41.54 2.52
N SER A 286 -11.19 42.35 1.47
CA SER A 286 -12.31 42.41 0.53
C SER A 286 -11.87 42.78 -0.88
N PHE A 287 -12.74 42.57 -1.88
CA PHE A 287 -12.48 43.07 -3.23
C PHE A 287 -12.42 44.61 -3.29
N ALA A 288 -13.00 45.31 -2.31
CA ALA A 288 -12.98 46.77 -2.23
C ALA A 288 -11.61 47.35 -1.81
N ASP A 289 -10.77 46.57 -1.11
CA ASP A 289 -9.43 47.04 -0.70
C ASP A 289 -8.42 47.09 -1.85
N GLY A 290 -8.74 46.46 -2.99
CA GLY A 290 -7.97 46.52 -4.24
C GLY A 290 -6.59 45.85 -4.18
N GLY A 291 -6.23 45.19 -3.08
CA GLY A 291 -4.87 44.72 -2.81
C GLY A 291 -4.76 43.29 -2.27
N SER A 292 -5.79 42.76 -1.60
CA SER A 292 -5.71 41.45 -0.91
C SER A 292 -6.37 40.29 -1.64
N LEU A 293 -7.51 40.53 -2.31
CA LEU A 293 -8.31 39.52 -2.98
C LEU A 293 -8.39 39.78 -4.48
N PHE A 294 -8.03 38.79 -5.29
CA PHE A 294 -8.10 38.86 -6.74
C PHE A 294 -8.74 37.62 -7.34
N MET A 295 -9.30 37.78 -8.54
CA MET A 295 -9.52 36.67 -9.47
C MET A 295 -8.37 36.65 -10.48
N ASP A 296 -7.87 35.46 -10.80
CA ASP A 296 -6.85 35.26 -11.83
C ASP A 296 -7.44 35.49 -13.23
N LYS A 297 -6.58 35.50 -14.25
CA LYS A 297 -6.98 35.47 -15.65
C LYS A 297 -7.80 34.22 -15.93
N TYR A 298 -8.85 34.38 -16.73
CA TYR A 298 -9.59 33.25 -17.30
C TYR A 298 -8.68 32.43 -18.21
N SER A 299 -8.90 31.10 -18.26
CA SER A 299 -8.32 30.26 -19.30
C SER A 299 -8.84 30.70 -20.68
N TYR A 300 -7.99 30.62 -21.71
CA TYR A 300 -8.41 30.86 -23.10
C TYR A 300 -9.45 29.87 -23.62
N LYS A 301 -9.74 28.79 -22.86
CA LYS A 301 -10.83 27.84 -23.13
C LYS A 301 -12.20 28.34 -22.64
N VAL A 302 -12.27 29.46 -21.91
CA VAL A 302 -13.52 30.08 -21.42
C VAL A 302 -14.02 31.11 -22.45
N GLU A 303 -15.29 31.02 -22.85
CA GLU A 303 -15.88 32.00 -23.76
C GLU A 303 -15.89 33.43 -23.20
N ASP A 304 -15.55 34.41 -24.04
CA ASP A 304 -15.63 35.85 -23.71
C ASP A 304 -17.01 36.27 -23.17
N SER A 305 -18.08 35.60 -23.62
CA SER A 305 -19.47 35.81 -23.18
C SER A 305 -19.69 35.46 -21.70
N ILE A 306 -18.91 34.53 -21.16
CA ILE A 306 -18.91 34.09 -19.76
C ILE A 306 -17.90 34.95 -18.97
N GLN A 307 -16.71 35.19 -19.52
CA GLN A 307 -15.72 36.09 -18.91
C GLN A 307 -16.31 37.48 -18.61
N LEU A 308 -17.12 38.04 -19.51
CA LEU A 308 -17.79 39.32 -19.32
C LEU A 308 -18.79 39.27 -18.15
N LYS A 309 -19.70 38.28 -18.12
CA LYS A 309 -20.70 38.13 -17.04
C LYS A 309 -20.06 37.96 -15.66
N VAL A 310 -19.01 37.15 -15.58
CA VAL A 310 -18.28 36.90 -14.33
C VAL A 310 -17.55 38.16 -13.89
N SER A 311 -16.93 38.90 -14.82
CA SER A 311 -16.31 40.20 -14.54
C SER A 311 -17.33 41.23 -14.04
N GLU A 312 -18.51 41.34 -14.67
CA GLU A 312 -19.62 42.19 -14.18
C GLU A 312 -20.12 41.79 -12.78
N MET A 313 -20.06 40.51 -12.42
CA MET A 313 -20.36 40.06 -11.06
C MET A 313 -19.26 40.47 -10.08
N ILE A 314 -17.98 40.30 -10.44
CA ILE A 314 -16.84 40.72 -9.62
C ILE A 314 -16.86 42.23 -9.36
N GLU A 315 -17.17 43.06 -10.37
CA GLU A 315 -17.32 44.51 -10.18
C GLU A 315 -18.46 44.87 -9.21
N LYS A 316 -19.54 44.08 -9.14
CA LYS A 316 -20.61 44.26 -8.13
C LYS A 316 -20.13 43.83 -6.74
N LEU A 317 -19.35 42.75 -6.65
CA LEU A 317 -18.77 42.22 -5.39
C LEU A 317 -17.62 43.09 -4.83
N LYS A 318 -17.10 44.07 -5.58
CA LYS A 318 -16.24 45.15 -5.06
C LYS A 318 -16.99 46.16 -4.18
N ASN A 319 -18.33 46.18 -4.22
CA ASN A 319 -19.11 46.93 -3.26
C ASN A 319 -19.38 46.04 -2.04
N ASP A 320 -18.68 46.29 -0.94
CA ASP A 320 -18.84 45.51 0.31
C ASP A 320 -20.25 45.57 0.92
N SER A 321 -21.14 46.46 0.44
CA SER A 321 -22.58 46.47 0.79
C SER A 321 -23.39 45.43 0.01
N TYR A 322 -22.88 44.87 -1.09
CA TYR A 322 -23.53 43.86 -1.92
C TYR A 322 -23.04 42.47 -1.53
N GLN A 323 -23.73 41.84 -0.58
CA GLN A 323 -23.35 40.55 0.00
C GLN A 323 -24.36 39.43 -0.36
N PRO A 324 -24.51 39.04 -1.64
CA PRO A 324 -25.54 38.09 -2.06
C PRO A 324 -25.39 36.71 -1.38
N PHE A 325 -24.16 36.29 -1.05
CA PHE A 325 -23.86 35.10 -0.26
C PHE A 325 -24.43 35.10 1.18
N ARG A 326 -24.81 36.28 1.72
CA ARG A 326 -25.50 36.46 3.01
C ARG A 326 -26.96 36.90 2.87
N CYS A 327 -27.33 37.59 1.79
CA CYS A 327 -28.64 38.22 1.61
C CYS A 327 -29.55 37.47 0.63
N ASP A 328 -29.33 36.17 0.44
CA ASP A 328 -30.13 35.32 -0.45
C ASP A 328 -31.50 34.96 0.18
N PRO A 329 -32.61 35.04 -0.59
CA PRO A 329 -33.95 34.67 -0.11
C PRO A 329 -34.09 33.24 0.46
N LEU A 330 -33.23 32.27 0.12
CA LEU A 330 -33.29 30.93 0.69
C LEU A 330 -33.12 30.93 2.21
N TYR A 331 -32.33 31.86 2.76
CA TYR A 331 -32.15 31.94 4.22
C TYR A 331 -33.42 32.35 4.97
N LEU A 332 -34.34 33.08 4.32
CA LEU A 332 -35.62 33.45 4.92
C LEU A 332 -36.51 32.22 5.18
N ASN A 333 -36.29 31.12 4.46
CA ASN A 333 -37.01 29.85 4.62
C ASN A 333 -36.40 28.94 5.71
N LEU A 334 -35.30 29.35 6.35
CA LEU A 334 -34.51 28.52 7.29
C LEU A 334 -34.60 28.98 8.76
N GLU A 335 -35.50 29.93 9.07
CA GLU A 335 -35.71 30.50 10.41
C GLU A 335 -34.43 31.04 11.11
N VAL A 336 -33.40 31.41 10.33
CA VAL A 336 -32.11 31.88 10.84
C VAL A 336 -32.16 33.34 11.30
N PRO A 337 -31.22 33.81 12.17
CA PRO A 337 -31.17 35.21 12.57
C PRO A 337 -30.87 36.16 11.39
N ILE A 338 -31.76 37.12 11.16
CA ILE A 338 -31.69 38.11 10.07
C ILE A 338 -31.33 39.50 10.62
N GLU A 339 -30.42 40.19 9.93
CA GLU A 339 -30.07 41.61 10.10
C GLU A 339 -30.85 42.52 9.15
N ASN A 340 -30.81 43.83 9.40
CA ASN A 340 -31.44 44.85 8.55
C ASN A 340 -31.08 44.66 7.07
N GLY A 341 -32.09 44.52 6.21
CA GLY A 341 -31.90 44.31 4.76
C GLY A 341 -32.06 42.86 4.27
N ASN A 342 -32.66 41.98 5.07
CA ASN A 342 -32.89 40.55 4.76
C ASN A 342 -31.60 39.71 4.64
N CYS A 343 -30.51 40.17 5.25
CA CYS A 343 -29.23 39.47 5.27
C CYS A 343 -29.08 38.62 6.54
N VAL A 344 -28.54 37.40 6.43
CA VAL A 344 -28.22 36.56 7.60
C VAL A 344 -27.20 37.24 8.48
N ASN A 345 -27.38 37.17 9.80
CA ASN A 345 -26.47 37.72 10.80
C ASN A 345 -25.00 37.31 10.55
N ASP A 346 -24.07 38.25 10.63
CA ASP A 346 -22.67 38.02 10.26
C ASP A 346 -22.02 36.91 11.10
N THR A 347 -22.27 36.93 12.41
CA THR A 347 -21.80 35.88 13.33
C THR A 347 -22.38 34.52 12.95
N TYR A 348 -23.71 34.40 12.82
CA TYR A 348 -24.36 33.15 12.42
C TYR A 348 -23.84 32.62 11.08
N PHE A 349 -23.77 33.47 10.06
CA PHE A 349 -23.26 33.09 8.74
C PHE A 349 -21.84 32.51 8.83
N LYS A 350 -20.96 33.16 9.61
CA LYS A 350 -19.57 32.72 9.82
C LYS A 350 -19.42 31.57 10.82
N THR A 351 -20.42 31.20 11.62
CA THR A 351 -20.34 30.07 12.58
C THR A 351 -21.17 28.86 12.18
N SER A 352 -22.09 28.99 11.23
CA SER A 352 -23.03 27.92 10.88
C SER A 352 -22.33 26.63 10.44
N LYS A 353 -22.92 25.53 10.89
CA LYS A 353 -22.61 24.15 10.49
C LYS A 353 -23.75 23.52 9.67
N ILE A 354 -24.77 24.32 9.32
CA ILE A 354 -25.98 23.89 8.63
C ILE A 354 -25.89 24.35 7.17
N LEU A 355 -25.79 23.38 6.26
CA LEU A 355 -25.84 23.60 4.82
C LEU A 355 -27.28 24.03 4.43
N ILE A 356 -27.43 24.90 3.43
CA ILE A 356 -28.75 25.25 2.89
C ILE A 356 -29.40 23.98 2.33
N GLN A 357 -30.59 23.62 2.80
CA GLN A 357 -31.34 22.44 2.34
C GLN A 357 -32.53 22.84 1.47
N ASN A 358 -32.66 22.24 0.29
CA ASN A 358 -33.83 22.30 -0.60
C ASN A 358 -33.80 21.13 -1.60
N SER A 359 -34.76 21.05 -2.52
CA SER A 359 -34.89 19.93 -3.48
C SER A 359 -33.70 19.75 -4.44
N GLU A 360 -32.90 20.79 -4.64
CA GLU A 360 -31.75 20.78 -5.55
C GLU A 360 -30.41 20.58 -4.81
N VAL A 361 -30.41 20.45 -3.47
CA VAL A 361 -29.22 20.21 -2.66
C VAL A 361 -29.18 18.78 -2.14
N GLN A 362 -28.07 18.09 -2.36
CA GLN A 362 -27.79 16.76 -1.85
C GLN A 362 -26.45 16.76 -1.10
N ASP A 363 -26.49 16.61 0.22
CA ASP A 363 -25.31 16.44 1.07
C ASP A 363 -25.06 14.94 1.30
N TYR A 364 -23.91 14.44 0.85
CA TYR A 364 -23.49 13.04 1.03
C TYR A 364 -22.76 12.81 2.37
N GLY A 365 -22.50 13.86 3.14
CA GLY A 365 -21.78 13.74 4.41
C GLY A 365 -20.29 13.44 4.22
N VAL A 366 -19.69 12.69 5.15
CA VAL A 366 -18.25 12.37 5.12
C VAL A 366 -17.98 11.17 4.22
N TYR A 367 -17.22 11.39 3.15
CA TYR A 367 -16.76 10.33 2.26
C TYR A 367 -15.74 9.42 2.95
N THR A 368 -15.88 8.11 2.74
CA THR A 368 -14.87 7.12 3.12
C THR A 368 -14.53 6.26 1.90
N ILE A 369 -13.24 6.07 1.64
CA ILE A 369 -12.78 5.20 0.55
C ILE A 369 -13.17 3.75 0.91
N PRO A 370 -13.93 3.04 0.05
CA PRO A 370 -14.37 1.68 0.34
C PRO A 370 -13.17 0.72 0.37
N ILE A 371 -13.05 -0.04 1.45
CA ILE A 371 -11.92 -0.96 1.66
C ILE A 371 -12.10 -2.21 0.78
N LYS A 372 -11.13 -2.46 -0.10
CA LYS A 372 -11.13 -3.53 -1.10
C LYS A 372 -10.46 -4.80 -0.58
N PHE A 373 -11.12 -5.94 -0.78
CA PHE A 373 -10.51 -7.25 -0.52
C PHE A 373 -9.50 -7.61 -1.62
N VAL A 374 -8.30 -8.03 -1.23
CA VAL A 374 -7.25 -8.53 -2.11
C VAL A 374 -6.95 -9.98 -1.75
N ASP A 375 -7.28 -10.86 -2.69
CA ASP A 375 -7.14 -12.31 -2.58
C ASP A 375 -5.73 -12.77 -3.03
N TYR A 376 -5.35 -14.02 -2.70
CA TYR A 376 -4.10 -14.60 -3.20
C TYR A 376 -4.08 -14.69 -4.74
N PRO A 377 -2.94 -14.47 -5.40
CA PRO A 377 -2.85 -14.44 -6.86
C PRO A 377 -3.45 -15.68 -7.55
N SER A 378 -4.28 -15.46 -8.57
CA SER A 378 -4.94 -16.55 -9.33
C SER A 378 -3.95 -17.57 -9.90
N SER A 379 -2.74 -17.13 -10.26
CA SER A 379 -1.62 -17.98 -10.68
C SER A 379 -1.16 -18.96 -9.59
N LEU A 380 -1.02 -18.49 -8.35
CA LEU A 380 -0.67 -19.32 -7.19
C LEU A 380 -1.78 -20.35 -6.90
N LYS A 381 -3.04 -19.91 -6.91
CA LYS A 381 -4.21 -20.78 -6.72
C LYS A 381 -4.26 -21.91 -7.74
N LEU A 382 -4.18 -21.55 -9.02
CA LEU A 382 -4.27 -22.48 -10.14
C LEU A 382 -3.08 -23.44 -10.17
N GLY A 383 -1.86 -22.92 -10.07
CA GLY A 383 -0.62 -23.71 -10.13
C GLY A 383 -0.52 -24.75 -9.01
N VAL A 384 -0.73 -24.35 -7.75
CA VAL A 384 -0.70 -25.29 -6.61
C VAL A 384 -1.81 -26.33 -6.73
N THR A 385 -3.00 -25.95 -7.22
CA THR A 385 -4.13 -26.88 -7.37
C THR A 385 -3.87 -27.91 -8.45
N ILE A 386 -3.39 -27.51 -9.64
CA ILE A 386 -3.09 -28.42 -10.75
C ILE A 386 -1.99 -29.42 -10.36
N VAL A 387 -0.86 -28.94 -9.83
CA VAL A 387 0.27 -29.82 -9.48
C VAL A 387 -0.10 -30.78 -8.34
N SER A 388 -0.89 -30.32 -7.36
CA SER A 388 -1.40 -31.19 -6.29
C SER A 388 -2.37 -32.24 -6.82
N ALA A 389 -3.28 -31.88 -7.73
CA ALA A 389 -4.24 -32.81 -8.34
C ALA A 389 -3.54 -33.91 -9.17
N ILE A 390 -2.53 -33.54 -9.98
CA ILE A 390 -1.69 -34.48 -10.72
C ILE A 390 -0.94 -35.42 -9.75
N SER A 391 -0.41 -34.88 -8.65
CA SER A 391 0.29 -35.67 -7.63
C SER A 391 -0.62 -36.63 -6.86
N ILE A 392 -1.88 -36.25 -6.61
CA ILE A 392 -2.92 -37.13 -6.05
C ILE A 392 -3.27 -38.25 -7.05
N ALA A 393 -3.47 -37.92 -8.32
CA ALA A 393 -3.74 -38.93 -9.37
C ALA A 393 -2.59 -39.95 -9.48
N PHE A 394 -1.33 -39.50 -9.43
CA PHE A 394 -0.16 -40.37 -9.38
C PHE A 394 -0.14 -41.28 -8.14
N CYS A 395 -0.51 -40.77 -6.96
CA CYS A 395 -0.67 -41.59 -5.76
C CYS A 395 -1.76 -42.66 -5.90
N ILE A 396 -2.92 -42.31 -6.48
CA ILE A 396 -4.03 -43.23 -6.70
C ILE A 396 -3.61 -44.36 -7.66
N VAL A 397 -2.91 -44.03 -8.76
CA VAL A 397 -2.34 -45.04 -9.67
C VAL A 397 -1.33 -45.93 -8.96
N ALA A 398 -0.42 -45.36 -8.15
CA ALA A 398 0.53 -46.12 -7.36
C ALA A 398 -0.15 -47.05 -6.34
N MET A 399 -1.24 -46.61 -5.69
CA MET A 399 -2.06 -47.45 -4.81
C MET A 399 -2.71 -48.60 -5.58
N GLY A 400 -3.26 -48.33 -6.77
CA GLY A 400 -3.80 -49.34 -7.67
C GLY A 400 -2.77 -50.41 -8.03
N LEU A 401 -1.58 -50.01 -8.47
CA LEU A 401 -0.48 -50.92 -8.78
C LEU A 401 -0.03 -51.75 -7.56
N VAL A 402 0.06 -51.15 -6.37
CA VAL A 402 0.40 -51.85 -5.12
C VAL A 402 -0.69 -52.87 -4.74
N MET A 403 -1.97 -52.60 -4.99
CA MET A 403 -3.07 -53.54 -4.73
C MET A 403 -3.12 -54.68 -5.76
N LEU A 404 -2.98 -54.38 -7.05
CA LEU A 404 -2.97 -55.37 -8.13
C LEU A 404 -1.80 -56.35 -7.96
N PHE A 405 -0.58 -55.85 -7.76
CA PHE A 405 0.62 -56.67 -7.64
C PHE A 405 0.95 -57.11 -6.21
N ARG A 406 0.01 -56.98 -5.26
CA ARG A 406 0.22 -57.26 -3.81
C ARG A 406 0.80 -58.64 -3.48
N HIS A 407 0.60 -59.62 -4.35
CA HIS A 407 1.07 -61.00 -4.19
C HIS A 407 2.48 -61.24 -4.76
N ALA A 408 2.93 -60.41 -5.70
CA ALA A 408 4.24 -60.54 -6.34
C ALA A 408 5.37 -60.33 -5.33
N LYS A 409 6.46 -61.12 -5.43
CA LYS A 409 7.54 -61.19 -4.43
C LYS A 409 8.12 -59.81 -4.07
N ILE A 410 8.25 -58.90 -5.04
CA ILE A 410 8.78 -57.53 -4.89
C ILE A 410 7.87 -56.63 -4.05
N ILE A 411 6.55 -56.72 -4.23
CA ILE A 411 5.57 -55.86 -3.54
C ILE A 411 5.16 -56.49 -2.19
N ARG A 412 5.11 -57.83 -2.13
CA ARG A 412 4.84 -58.60 -0.92
C ARG A 412 5.90 -58.41 0.16
N SER A 413 7.19 -58.39 -0.19
CA SER A 413 8.28 -58.10 0.77
C SER A 413 8.20 -56.68 1.33
N ALA A 414 7.89 -55.70 0.47
CA ALA A 414 7.68 -54.29 0.82
C ALA A 414 6.49 -54.03 1.77
N SER A 415 5.71 -55.05 2.11
CA SER A 415 4.55 -54.99 3.02
C SER A 415 3.44 -54.06 2.51
N PRO A 416 2.55 -54.53 1.61
CA PRO A 416 1.64 -53.69 0.81
C PRO A 416 0.79 -52.71 1.64
N ALA A 417 0.29 -53.14 2.81
CA ALA A 417 -0.52 -52.28 3.68
C ALA A 417 0.21 -51.00 4.14
N PHE A 418 1.50 -51.09 4.47
CA PHE A 418 2.29 -49.90 4.82
C PHE A 418 2.52 -49.00 3.61
N CYS A 419 2.72 -49.57 2.43
CA CYS A 419 2.82 -48.80 1.19
C CYS A 419 1.54 -48.00 0.89
N LEU A 420 0.36 -48.59 1.14
CA LEU A 420 -0.92 -47.89 0.99
C LEU A 420 -1.11 -46.79 2.04
N LEU A 421 -0.70 -47.00 3.29
CA LEU A 421 -0.72 -45.97 4.34
C LEU A 421 0.22 -44.80 4.01
N ILE A 422 1.43 -45.08 3.50
CA ILE A 422 2.38 -44.04 3.05
C ILE A 422 1.76 -43.19 1.94
N LEU A 423 1.16 -43.82 0.92
CA LEU A 423 0.50 -43.12 -0.19
C LEU A 423 -0.75 -42.33 0.25
N LEU A 424 -1.51 -42.84 1.22
CA LEU A 424 -2.61 -42.10 1.84
C LEU A 424 -2.11 -40.84 2.56
N GLY A 425 -1.01 -40.92 3.31
CA GLY A 425 -0.36 -39.77 3.93
C GLY A 425 0.02 -38.70 2.89
N CYS A 426 0.64 -39.12 1.77
CA CYS A 426 0.96 -38.22 0.66
C CYS A 426 -0.28 -37.53 0.08
N ILE A 427 -1.38 -38.26 -0.17
CA ILE A 427 -2.64 -37.69 -0.68
C ILE A 427 -3.17 -36.62 0.27
N VAL A 428 -3.14 -36.88 1.59
CA VAL A 428 -3.58 -35.92 2.61
C VAL A 428 -2.69 -34.65 2.62
N ILE A 429 -1.37 -34.78 2.42
CA ILE A 429 -0.46 -33.61 2.27
C ILE A 429 -0.82 -32.81 1.01
N PHE A 430 -1.05 -33.45 -0.14
CA PHE A 430 -1.43 -32.73 -1.36
C PHE A 430 -2.80 -32.05 -1.23
N CYS A 431 -3.77 -32.67 -0.54
CA CYS A 431 -5.04 -32.02 -0.18
C CYS A 431 -4.83 -30.81 0.75
N ALA A 432 -3.89 -30.88 1.69
CA ALA A 432 -3.53 -29.74 2.54
C ALA A 432 -2.99 -28.57 1.69
N CYS A 433 -2.09 -28.83 0.73
CA CYS A 433 -1.54 -27.79 -0.16
C CYS A 433 -2.63 -27.05 -0.94
N ILE A 434 -3.67 -27.75 -1.42
CA ILE A 434 -4.81 -27.13 -2.12
C ILE A 434 -5.57 -26.16 -1.19
N ILE A 435 -5.82 -26.55 0.07
CA ILE A 435 -6.55 -25.71 1.04
C ILE A 435 -5.67 -24.56 1.59
N PHE A 436 -4.35 -24.73 1.59
CA PHE A 436 -3.39 -23.65 1.87
C PHE A 436 -3.41 -22.54 0.81
N SER A 437 -3.58 -22.86 -0.48
CA SER A 437 -3.61 -21.85 -1.55
C SER A 437 -4.98 -21.17 -1.77
N GLN A 438 -6.07 -21.64 -1.16
CA GLN A 438 -7.38 -20.96 -1.25
C GLN A 438 -7.46 -19.71 -0.34
N THR A 439 -8.59 -19.01 -0.39
CA THR A 439 -8.93 -17.96 0.59
C THR A 439 -8.87 -18.51 2.03
N PRO A 440 -8.25 -17.79 2.97
CA PRO A 440 -8.41 -18.08 4.39
C PRO A 440 -9.86 -17.80 4.81
N THR A 441 -10.43 -18.77 5.51
CA THR A 441 -11.71 -18.64 6.22
C THR A 441 -11.53 -19.36 7.56
N LYS A 442 -12.42 -19.10 8.52
CA LYS A 442 -12.40 -19.72 9.85
C LYS A 442 -12.19 -21.25 9.79
N GLU A 443 -12.85 -21.93 8.85
CA GLU A 443 -12.78 -23.40 8.74
C GLU A 443 -11.65 -23.87 7.81
N THR A 444 -11.22 -23.11 6.78
CA THR A 444 -10.01 -23.48 6.01
C THR A 444 -8.75 -23.31 6.85
N CYS A 445 -8.64 -22.27 7.69
CA CYS A 445 -7.51 -22.06 8.59
C CYS A 445 -7.29 -23.23 9.56
N ARG A 446 -8.38 -23.79 10.12
CA ARG A 446 -8.33 -25.01 10.94
C ARG A 446 -7.90 -26.22 10.10
N THR A 447 -8.55 -26.42 8.95
CA THR A 447 -8.35 -27.58 8.09
C THR A 447 -6.91 -27.66 7.52
N ARG A 448 -6.29 -26.51 7.21
CA ARG A 448 -4.88 -26.39 6.80
C ARG A 448 -3.93 -27.12 7.76
N VAL A 449 -4.00 -26.76 9.03
CA VAL A 449 -3.15 -27.31 10.10
C VAL A 449 -3.38 -28.81 10.27
N TRP A 450 -4.66 -29.22 10.35
CA TRP A 450 -5.03 -30.62 10.56
C TRP A 450 -4.54 -31.54 9.43
N LEU A 451 -4.83 -31.19 8.16
CA LEU A 451 -4.43 -32.04 7.04
C LEU A 451 -2.91 -32.11 6.88
N LEU A 452 -2.20 -30.98 7.00
CA LEU A 452 -0.75 -30.98 6.84
C LEU A 452 -0.06 -31.82 7.93
N SER A 453 -0.49 -31.69 9.19
CA SER A 453 0.05 -32.45 10.33
C SER A 453 -0.25 -33.94 10.21
N ILE A 454 -1.53 -34.32 10.03
CA ILE A 454 -1.95 -35.72 9.95
C ILE A 454 -1.36 -36.42 8.72
N GLY A 455 -1.31 -35.73 7.57
CA GLY A 455 -0.67 -36.24 6.36
C GLY A 455 0.81 -36.54 6.58
N PHE A 456 1.54 -35.62 7.22
CA PHE A 456 2.95 -35.79 7.58
C PHE A 456 3.16 -36.90 8.61
N THR A 457 2.33 -36.99 9.66
CA THR A 457 2.38 -38.07 10.67
C THR A 457 2.14 -39.43 10.06
N ILE A 458 1.13 -39.58 9.19
CA ILE A 458 0.86 -40.84 8.49
C ILE A 458 2.04 -41.19 7.57
N PHE A 459 2.55 -40.22 6.81
CA PHE A 459 3.69 -40.42 5.90
C PHE A 459 4.96 -40.82 6.65
N LEU A 460 5.50 -39.94 7.51
CA LEU A 460 6.77 -40.15 8.23
C LEU A 460 6.67 -41.28 9.26
N GLY A 461 5.55 -41.39 9.99
CA GLY A 461 5.35 -42.42 11.02
C GLY A 461 5.37 -43.84 10.46
N ASN A 462 4.84 -44.05 9.25
CA ASN A 462 4.94 -45.35 8.58
C ASN A 462 6.38 -45.64 8.10
N LEU A 463 7.14 -44.65 7.62
CA LEU A 463 8.56 -44.82 7.28
C LEU A 463 9.40 -45.16 8.52
N LEU A 464 9.19 -44.42 9.62
CA LEU A 464 9.82 -44.62 10.92
C LEU A 464 9.60 -46.04 11.45
N VAL A 465 8.34 -46.50 11.54
CA VAL A 465 8.00 -47.84 12.07
C VAL A 465 8.46 -48.96 11.13
N LYS A 466 8.45 -48.76 9.80
CA LYS A 466 9.07 -49.70 8.85
C LYS A 466 10.57 -49.85 9.08
N ASN A 467 11.31 -48.76 9.23
CA ASN A 467 12.75 -48.81 9.49
C ASN A 467 13.03 -49.39 10.89
N TRP A 468 12.26 -49.04 11.93
CA TRP A 468 12.44 -49.58 13.28
C TRP A 468 12.35 -51.13 13.31
N ARG A 469 11.40 -51.71 12.56
CA ARG A 469 11.30 -53.17 12.36
C ARG A 469 12.59 -53.79 11.86
N ILE A 470 13.27 -53.13 10.92
CA ILE A 470 14.52 -53.60 10.33
C ILE A 470 15.64 -53.52 11.38
N TRP A 471 15.81 -52.38 12.06
CA TRP A 471 16.83 -52.26 13.12
C TRP A 471 16.69 -53.34 14.20
N LEU A 472 15.48 -53.57 14.74
CA LEU A 472 15.22 -54.62 15.74
C LEU A 472 15.56 -56.04 15.26
N LEU A 473 15.49 -56.32 13.96
CA LEU A 473 15.80 -57.63 13.40
C LEU A 473 17.31 -57.90 13.31
N PHE A 474 18.12 -56.85 13.15
CA PHE A 474 19.57 -56.94 13.07
C PHE A 474 20.26 -56.80 14.43
N ASP A 475 19.72 -55.96 15.32
CA ASP A 475 20.21 -55.76 16.69
C ASP A 475 20.02 -57.02 17.56
N ASN A 476 18.93 -57.77 17.35
CA ASN A 476 18.56 -58.91 18.17
C ASN A 476 18.60 -60.26 17.41
N PRO A 477 19.69 -61.06 17.51
CA PRO A 477 19.84 -62.32 16.77
C PRO A 477 18.81 -63.41 17.16
N LYS A 478 18.14 -63.26 18.31
CA LYS A 478 16.98 -64.10 18.70
C LYS A 478 15.73 -63.78 17.86
N LEU A 479 15.52 -62.51 17.49
CA LEU A 479 14.42 -62.08 16.62
C LEU A 479 14.68 -62.43 15.14
N LYS A 480 15.94 -62.49 14.71
CA LYS A 480 16.31 -63.01 13.37
C LYS A 480 15.79 -64.43 13.10
N LYS A 481 15.56 -65.25 14.14
CA LYS A 481 14.94 -66.59 14.05
C LYS A 481 13.42 -66.61 14.18
N ARG A 482 12.75 -65.48 14.46
CA ARG A 482 11.29 -65.40 14.68
C ARG A 482 10.72 -64.13 14.03
N ALA A 483 10.38 -64.23 12.75
CA ALA A 483 9.92 -63.11 11.92
C ALA A 483 8.78 -62.30 12.58
N ILE A 484 8.95 -60.97 12.58
CA ILE A 484 7.99 -60.05 13.21
C ILE A 484 6.83 -59.76 12.24
N THR A 485 5.62 -60.16 12.63
CA THR A 485 4.38 -59.94 11.89
C THR A 485 3.93 -58.48 11.93
N ASN A 486 3.52 -57.94 10.78
CA ASN A 486 3.08 -56.54 10.60
C ASN A 486 1.98 -56.09 11.58
N TRP A 487 1.12 -57.00 12.04
CA TRP A 487 0.09 -56.71 13.04
C TRP A 487 0.63 -56.10 14.35
N LYS A 488 1.87 -56.44 14.73
CA LYS A 488 2.53 -55.89 15.94
C LYS A 488 3.08 -54.47 15.76
N LEU A 489 3.03 -53.92 14.54
CA LEU A 489 3.61 -52.61 14.22
C LEU A 489 2.52 -51.52 14.10
N TYR A 490 1.31 -51.87 13.66
CA TYR A 490 0.21 -50.90 13.52
C TYR A 490 -0.11 -50.13 14.82
N PRO A 491 -0.05 -50.71 16.04
CA PRO A 491 -0.25 -49.96 17.28
C PRO A 491 0.73 -48.82 17.50
N TRP A 492 1.97 -48.92 16.99
CA TRP A 492 2.97 -47.85 17.10
C TRP A 492 2.64 -46.67 16.17
N VAL A 493 2.25 -46.95 14.91
CA VAL A 493 1.79 -45.90 13.97
C VAL A 493 0.53 -45.22 14.50
N ALA A 494 -0.44 -46.01 15.00
CA ALA A 494 -1.66 -45.49 15.60
C ALA A 494 -1.39 -44.66 16.87
N GLY A 495 -0.42 -45.06 17.71
CA GLY A 495 -0.03 -44.31 18.90
C GLY A 495 0.58 -42.95 18.59
N ILE A 496 1.46 -42.85 17.59
CA ILE A 496 2.02 -41.57 17.13
C ILE A 496 0.90 -40.67 16.59
N LEU A 497 0.01 -41.21 15.75
CA LEU A 497 -1.13 -40.47 15.20
C LEU A 497 -2.15 -40.02 16.27
N ALA A 498 -2.36 -40.81 17.33
CA ALA A 498 -3.24 -40.43 18.43
C ALA A 498 -2.68 -39.25 19.24
N ILE A 499 -1.35 -39.13 19.38
CA ILE A 499 -0.70 -37.99 20.02
C ILE A 499 -0.84 -36.73 19.16
N ASP A 500 -0.60 -36.84 17.85
CA ASP A 500 -0.79 -35.74 16.87
C ASP A 500 -2.23 -35.19 16.93
N ILE A 501 -3.24 -36.06 16.81
CA ILE A 501 -4.66 -35.70 16.90
C ILE A 501 -5.01 -35.04 18.25
N LEU A 502 -4.40 -35.47 19.36
CA LEU A 502 -4.61 -34.87 20.67
C LEU A 502 -4.04 -33.44 20.74
N ILE A 503 -2.84 -33.20 20.20
CA ILE A 503 -2.22 -31.86 20.14
C ILE A 503 -3.06 -30.93 19.24
N LEU A 504 -3.49 -31.41 18.06
CA LEU A 504 -4.34 -30.67 17.14
C LEU A 504 -5.72 -30.34 17.74
N GLY A 505 -6.31 -31.26 18.49
CA GLY A 505 -7.54 -31.05 19.24
C GLY A 505 -7.40 -29.95 20.30
N LEU A 506 -6.32 -30.01 21.10
CA LEU A 506 -6.01 -28.97 22.09
C LEU A 506 -5.75 -27.60 21.43
N TRP A 507 -4.99 -27.53 20.34
CA TRP A 507 -4.77 -26.28 19.61
C TRP A 507 -6.08 -25.69 19.09
N THR A 508 -6.93 -26.51 18.47
CA THR A 508 -8.21 -26.05 17.91
C THR A 508 -9.19 -25.56 18.99
N GLY A 509 -9.14 -26.16 20.18
CA GLY A 509 -9.96 -25.77 21.33
C GLY A 509 -9.43 -24.57 22.14
N LEU A 510 -8.10 -24.39 22.22
CA LEU A 510 -7.46 -23.42 23.12
C LEU A 510 -6.80 -22.22 22.42
N GLY A 511 -6.46 -22.32 21.13
CA GLY A 511 -5.62 -21.34 20.43
C GLY A 511 -6.33 -20.38 19.48
N ASN A 512 -7.68 -20.41 19.48
CA ASN A 512 -8.55 -19.48 18.75
C ASN A 512 -8.23 -19.30 17.24
N ILE A 513 -7.94 -20.41 16.55
CA ILE A 513 -7.60 -20.42 15.11
C ILE A 513 -8.74 -19.78 14.30
N ARG A 514 -8.47 -18.63 13.67
CA ARG A 514 -9.45 -17.82 12.93
C ARG A 514 -8.86 -17.22 11.65
N SER A 515 -9.73 -16.74 10.77
CA SER A 515 -9.34 -15.76 9.73
C SER A 515 -9.50 -14.36 10.30
N GLU A 516 -8.60 -13.44 9.95
CA GLU A 516 -8.59 -12.07 10.44
C GLU A 516 -8.07 -11.13 9.32
N PRO A 517 -8.81 -10.06 8.97
CA PRO A 517 -8.41 -9.16 7.90
C PRO A 517 -7.23 -8.28 8.32
N ARG A 518 -6.25 -8.10 7.42
CA ARG A 518 -5.12 -7.18 7.62
C ARG A 518 -4.92 -6.29 6.39
N ALA A 519 -4.82 -4.99 6.64
CA ALA A 519 -4.45 -3.97 5.66
C ALA A 519 -2.98 -3.52 5.87
N GLY A 520 -2.37 -2.89 4.87
CA GLY A 520 -0.99 -2.36 4.96
C GLY A 520 0.11 -3.42 5.13
N ILE A 521 -0.20 -4.68 4.82
CA ILE A 521 0.76 -5.79 4.73
C ILE A 521 1.22 -5.98 3.29
N ASP A 522 2.40 -6.57 3.08
CA ASP A 522 2.85 -7.13 1.78
C ASP A 522 2.82 -6.21 0.55
N GLY A 523 2.75 -4.89 0.72
CA GLY A 523 2.60 -3.92 -0.36
C GLY A 523 1.15 -3.66 -0.80
N LEU A 524 0.15 -4.18 -0.07
CA LEU A 524 -1.24 -3.74 -0.19
C LEU A 524 -1.34 -2.24 0.15
N SER A 525 -2.17 -1.51 -0.59
CA SER A 525 -2.46 -0.11 -0.29
C SER A 525 -3.24 0.06 1.02
N LYS A 526 -3.34 1.30 1.51
CA LYS A 526 -3.99 1.67 2.78
C LYS A 526 -5.48 1.24 2.87
N TYR A 527 -6.15 1.04 1.73
CA TYR A 527 -7.55 0.63 1.63
C TYR A 527 -7.71 -0.74 0.98
N GLU A 528 -6.63 -1.53 0.96
CA GLU A 528 -6.67 -2.94 0.58
C GLU A 528 -6.38 -3.81 1.79
N TYR A 529 -7.14 -4.89 1.94
CA TYR A 529 -6.92 -5.89 2.99
C TYR A 529 -6.90 -7.29 2.42
N SER A 530 -6.12 -8.17 3.05
CA SER A 530 -6.17 -9.61 2.81
C SER A 530 -6.50 -10.34 4.10
N ASP A 531 -7.24 -11.44 3.98
CA ASP A 531 -7.55 -12.32 5.10
C ASP A 531 -6.34 -13.20 5.41
N VAL A 532 -6.02 -13.38 6.70
CA VAL A 532 -4.94 -14.26 7.13
C VAL A 532 -5.35 -15.15 8.29
N CYS A 533 -4.79 -16.36 8.35
CA CYS A 533 -4.99 -17.24 9.50
C CYS A 533 -4.20 -16.73 10.71
N THR A 534 -4.87 -16.45 11.82
CA THR A 534 -4.26 -16.00 13.08
C THR A 534 -4.60 -16.95 14.24
N ASN A 535 -3.74 -16.92 15.25
CA ASN A 535 -3.92 -17.58 16.54
C ASN A 535 -3.81 -16.54 17.65
N ASP A 536 -4.14 -16.94 18.89
CA ASP A 536 -3.65 -16.27 20.08
C ASP A 536 -2.34 -16.89 20.62
N LYS A 537 -1.78 -16.31 21.68
CA LYS A 537 -0.53 -16.75 22.33
C LYS A 537 -0.57 -18.22 22.81
N SER A 538 -1.75 -18.74 23.12
CA SER A 538 -1.96 -20.15 23.48
C SER A 538 -1.85 -21.03 22.23
N GLY A 539 -2.41 -20.58 21.10
CA GLY A 539 -2.28 -21.24 19.81
C GLY A 539 -0.84 -21.25 19.28
N ASP A 540 -0.10 -20.14 19.43
CA ASP A 540 1.33 -20.11 19.11
C ASP A 540 2.12 -21.10 19.97
N THR A 541 1.79 -21.21 21.26
CA THR A 541 2.38 -22.21 22.17
C THR A 541 2.08 -23.64 21.69
N MET A 542 0.86 -23.91 21.22
CA MET A 542 0.48 -25.22 20.67
C MET A 542 1.16 -25.53 19.32
N LEU A 543 1.35 -24.53 18.46
CA LEU A 543 2.16 -24.65 17.24
C LEU A 543 3.60 -25.06 17.58
N TYR A 544 4.24 -24.43 18.56
CA TYR A 544 5.59 -24.84 18.98
C TYR A 544 5.63 -26.27 19.54
N ILE A 545 4.63 -26.68 20.34
CA ILE A 545 4.52 -28.06 20.85
C ILE A 545 4.39 -29.06 19.68
N LEU A 546 3.57 -28.75 18.67
CA LEU A 546 3.41 -29.59 17.48
C LEU A 546 4.71 -29.68 16.65
N LEU A 547 5.40 -28.55 16.45
CA LEU A 547 6.69 -28.52 15.75
C LEU A 547 7.77 -29.33 16.48
N VAL A 548 7.83 -29.27 17.81
CA VAL A 548 8.75 -30.10 18.61
C VAL A 548 8.40 -31.59 18.49
N PHE A 549 7.12 -31.96 18.53
CA PHE A 549 6.69 -33.35 18.32
C PHE A 549 7.13 -33.89 16.95
N HIS A 550 6.90 -33.14 15.87
CA HIS A 550 7.35 -33.52 14.52
C HIS A 550 8.88 -33.57 14.40
N GLY A 551 9.59 -32.62 15.00
CA GLY A 551 11.05 -32.59 15.05
C GLY A 551 11.63 -33.84 15.74
N LEU A 552 11.05 -34.27 16.86
CA LEU A 552 11.45 -35.49 17.56
C LEU A 552 11.18 -36.76 16.73
N ASN A 553 10.01 -36.84 16.08
CA ASN A 553 9.70 -37.95 15.16
C ASN A 553 10.69 -38.03 13.99
N LEU A 554 11.09 -36.89 13.43
CA LEU A 554 12.08 -36.80 12.35
C LEU A 554 13.48 -37.19 12.83
N LEU A 555 13.94 -36.66 13.96
CA LEU A 555 15.24 -37.01 14.55
C LEU A 555 15.35 -38.53 14.84
N MET A 556 14.27 -39.14 15.35
CA MET A 556 14.18 -40.58 15.56
C MET A 556 14.25 -41.36 14.23
N ALA A 557 13.57 -40.88 13.18
CA ALA A 557 13.64 -41.48 11.85
C ALA A 557 15.06 -41.39 11.25
N CYS A 558 15.75 -40.26 11.43
CA CYS A 558 17.14 -40.06 11.02
C CYS A 558 18.09 -41.01 11.75
N PHE A 559 17.98 -41.11 13.08
CA PHE A 559 18.81 -41.99 13.90
C PHE A 559 18.67 -43.46 13.50
N ILE A 560 17.44 -43.95 13.33
CA ILE A 560 17.18 -45.33 12.93
C ILE A 560 17.67 -45.58 11.48
N SER A 561 17.47 -44.63 10.57
CA SER A 561 17.97 -44.73 9.18
C SER A 561 19.50 -44.74 9.10
N PHE A 562 20.19 -44.01 9.99
CA PHE A 562 21.63 -44.07 10.13
C PHE A 562 22.11 -45.45 10.62
N LYS A 563 21.46 -46.01 11.65
CA LYS A 563 21.79 -47.35 12.19
C LYS A 563 21.63 -48.47 11.17
N ILE A 564 20.66 -48.38 10.26
CA ILE A 564 20.39 -49.43 9.25
C ILE A 564 21.33 -49.33 8.04
N LYS A 565 21.96 -48.18 7.79
CA LYS A 565 22.83 -47.94 6.61
C LYS A 565 23.98 -48.96 6.45
N ALA A 566 24.44 -49.57 7.54
CA ALA A 566 25.49 -50.59 7.53
C ALA A 566 25.01 -52.00 7.10
N VAL A 567 23.71 -52.20 6.87
CA VAL A 567 23.12 -53.50 6.55
C VAL A 567 22.82 -53.57 5.05
N ASP A 568 23.77 -54.11 4.28
CA ASP A 568 23.61 -54.36 2.85
C ASP A 568 23.40 -55.85 2.59
N ILE A 569 22.14 -56.24 2.39
CA ILE A 569 21.71 -57.61 2.08
C ILE A 569 20.60 -57.50 1.03
N ASP A 570 20.71 -58.21 -0.09
CA ASP A 570 19.78 -58.08 -1.22
C ASP A 570 18.31 -58.33 -0.86
N GLU A 571 18.05 -59.19 0.13
CA GLU A 571 16.70 -59.47 0.65
C GLU A 571 16.06 -58.28 1.39
N PHE A 572 16.87 -57.30 1.82
CA PHE A 572 16.45 -56.11 2.57
C PHE A 572 16.77 -54.78 1.86
N ASN A 573 16.99 -54.81 0.54
CA ASN A 573 17.30 -53.66 -0.34
C ASN A 573 16.14 -52.63 -0.49
N GLU A 574 15.25 -52.53 0.51
CA GLU A 574 14.24 -51.46 0.69
C GLU A 574 14.70 -50.40 1.71
N SER A 575 15.63 -50.72 2.61
CA SER A 575 16.13 -49.77 3.63
C SER A 575 16.80 -48.53 3.03
N LYS A 576 17.51 -48.71 1.91
CA LYS A 576 18.20 -47.64 1.16
C LYS A 576 17.25 -46.51 0.71
N PRO A 577 16.23 -46.75 -0.15
CA PRO A 577 15.33 -45.68 -0.57
C PRO A 577 14.55 -45.04 0.59
N ILE A 578 14.13 -45.81 1.62
CA ILE A 578 13.48 -45.22 2.81
C ILE A 578 14.41 -44.24 3.52
N SER A 579 15.68 -44.63 3.72
CA SER A 579 16.69 -43.75 4.35
C SER A 579 16.93 -42.50 3.51
N THR A 580 17.03 -42.61 2.18
CA THR A 580 17.19 -41.47 1.28
C THR A 580 16.01 -40.49 1.39
N SER A 581 14.76 -40.97 1.44
CA SER A 581 13.58 -40.11 1.64
C SER A 581 13.62 -39.39 2.99
N VAL A 582 14.02 -40.06 4.08
CA VAL A 582 14.15 -39.43 5.40
C VAL A 582 15.21 -38.31 5.39
N TYR A 583 16.36 -38.54 4.75
CA TYR A 583 17.39 -37.49 4.63
C TYR A 583 16.94 -36.33 3.73
N LEU A 584 16.20 -36.59 2.64
CA LEU A 584 15.61 -35.56 1.78
C LEU A 584 14.63 -34.65 2.55
N ILE A 585 13.69 -35.25 3.30
CA ILE A 585 12.73 -34.52 4.14
C ILE A 585 13.48 -33.61 5.13
N THR A 586 14.53 -34.14 5.76
CA THR A 586 15.35 -33.41 6.73
C THR A 586 16.10 -32.24 6.09
N PHE A 587 16.70 -32.44 4.92
CA PHE A 587 17.42 -31.42 4.18
C PHE A 587 16.50 -30.26 3.74
N CYS A 588 15.31 -30.58 3.21
CA CYS A 588 14.36 -29.55 2.80
C CYS A 588 13.78 -28.78 3.99
N LEU A 589 13.51 -29.43 5.14
CA LEU A 589 13.08 -28.73 6.35
C LEU A 589 14.17 -27.79 6.91
N PHE A 590 15.44 -28.15 6.78
CA PHE A 590 16.57 -27.28 7.14
C PHE A 590 16.65 -26.01 6.27
N ILE A 591 16.09 -26.02 5.05
CA ILE A 591 15.99 -24.85 4.18
C ILE A 591 14.70 -24.06 4.45
N VAL A 592 13.55 -24.74 4.62
CA VAL A 592 12.24 -24.09 4.83
C VAL A 592 12.20 -23.30 6.13
N ILE A 593 12.74 -23.84 7.23
CA ILE A 593 12.64 -23.18 8.55
C ILE A 593 13.30 -21.79 8.56
N PRO A 594 14.56 -21.58 8.10
CA PRO A 594 15.13 -20.25 7.93
C PRO A 594 14.33 -19.32 7.00
N LEU A 595 13.79 -19.84 5.89
CA LEU A 595 12.99 -19.04 4.95
C LEU A 595 11.68 -18.53 5.58
N MET A 596 11.08 -19.27 6.52
CA MET A 596 9.89 -18.83 7.28
C MET A 596 10.22 -17.88 8.45
N ILE A 597 11.49 -17.74 8.83
CA ILE A 597 11.95 -16.76 9.83
C ILE A 597 12.30 -15.42 9.16
N SER A 598 12.69 -15.43 7.88
CA SER A 598 12.91 -14.22 7.08
C SER A 598 11.60 -13.44 6.89
N PRO A 599 11.61 -12.09 6.97
CA PRO A 599 10.45 -11.30 6.56
C PRO A 599 10.17 -11.55 5.07
N GLN A 600 8.96 -12.04 4.79
CA GLN A 600 8.46 -12.37 3.45
C GLN A 600 6.95 -12.18 3.43
N SER A 601 6.38 -11.90 2.26
CA SER A 601 4.92 -11.79 2.11
C SER A 601 4.22 -13.09 2.46
N ILE A 602 2.98 -12.99 2.94
CA ILE A 602 2.08 -14.11 3.21
C ILE A 602 1.82 -14.96 1.95
N SER A 603 1.82 -14.31 0.77
CA SER A 603 1.81 -14.99 -0.53
C SER A 603 3.07 -15.83 -0.74
N SER A 604 4.27 -15.29 -0.48
CA SER A 604 5.54 -16.02 -0.54
C SER A 604 5.61 -17.14 0.49
N GLN A 605 5.15 -16.92 1.73
CA GLN A 605 5.08 -17.95 2.78
C GLN A 605 4.20 -19.13 2.35
N THR A 606 2.99 -18.84 1.88
CA THR A 606 2.05 -19.84 1.33
C THR A 606 2.66 -20.59 0.15
N THR A 607 3.35 -19.87 -0.75
CA THR A 607 4.05 -20.45 -1.91
C THR A 607 5.14 -21.42 -1.48
N ILE A 608 6.04 -21.02 -0.56
CA ILE A 608 7.16 -21.84 -0.10
C ILE A 608 6.65 -23.10 0.62
N ILE A 609 5.65 -22.98 1.49
CA ILE A 609 5.03 -24.12 2.19
C ILE A 609 4.49 -25.12 1.16
N CYS A 610 3.64 -24.67 0.22
CA CYS A 610 3.05 -25.56 -0.77
C CYS A 610 4.09 -26.18 -1.71
N VAL A 611 4.98 -25.39 -2.30
CA VAL A 611 5.98 -25.87 -3.27
C VAL A 611 6.95 -26.86 -2.62
N CYS A 612 7.46 -26.57 -1.42
CA CYS A 612 8.38 -27.47 -0.73
C CYS A 612 7.67 -28.75 -0.26
N SER A 613 6.45 -28.66 0.27
CA SER A 613 5.66 -29.85 0.64
C SER A 613 5.36 -30.74 -0.57
N ILE A 614 5.00 -30.15 -1.71
CA ILE A 614 4.78 -30.89 -2.97
C ILE A 614 6.07 -31.57 -3.43
N PHE A 615 7.17 -30.83 -3.55
CA PHE A 615 8.45 -31.34 -4.03
C PHE A 615 8.99 -32.50 -3.18
N VAL A 616 9.03 -32.32 -1.85
CA VAL A 616 9.51 -33.35 -0.90
C VAL A 616 8.66 -34.61 -0.96
N THR A 617 7.35 -34.46 -1.02
CA THR A 617 6.41 -35.59 -1.04
C THR A 617 6.49 -36.35 -2.36
N LEU A 618 6.46 -35.64 -3.49
CA LEU A 618 6.52 -36.24 -4.83
C LEU A 618 7.85 -36.97 -5.06
N LEU A 619 8.99 -36.32 -4.79
CA LEU A 619 10.31 -36.93 -4.95
C LEU A 619 10.50 -38.13 -4.00
N SER A 620 9.94 -38.08 -2.79
CA SER A 620 9.94 -39.25 -1.88
C SER A 620 9.14 -40.43 -2.45
N ILE A 621 7.98 -40.22 -3.06
CA ILE A 621 7.21 -41.29 -3.73
C ILE A 621 8.05 -41.89 -4.87
N VAL A 622 8.67 -41.06 -5.71
CA VAL A 622 9.53 -41.52 -6.81
C VAL A 622 10.68 -42.39 -6.31
N ILE A 623 11.36 -42.00 -5.23
CA ILE A 623 12.44 -42.79 -4.59
C ILE A 623 11.89 -44.14 -4.04
N LEU A 624 10.80 -44.10 -3.28
CA LEU A 624 10.22 -45.26 -2.58
C LEU A 624 9.57 -46.31 -3.49
N PHE A 625 9.04 -45.88 -4.64
CA PHE A 625 8.22 -46.72 -5.53
C PHE A 625 8.79 -46.87 -6.94
N GLY A 626 9.42 -45.84 -7.51
CA GLY A 626 9.99 -45.89 -8.86
C GLY A 626 11.03 -47.02 -9.01
N SER A 627 11.90 -47.17 -8.00
CA SER A 627 12.88 -48.26 -7.93
C SER A 627 12.26 -49.67 -7.86
N LYS A 628 10.99 -49.80 -7.45
CA LYS A 628 10.25 -51.08 -7.39
C LYS A 628 9.49 -51.34 -8.69
N PHE A 629 8.78 -50.34 -9.20
CA PHE A 629 8.05 -50.46 -10.48
C PHE A 629 9.02 -50.64 -11.65
N TYR A 630 10.17 -49.97 -11.66
CA TYR A 630 11.23 -50.19 -12.65
C TYR A 630 11.78 -51.63 -12.60
N LYS A 631 12.07 -52.16 -11.40
CA LYS A 631 12.49 -53.57 -11.23
C LYS A 631 11.40 -54.58 -11.64
N MET A 632 10.12 -54.22 -11.53
CA MET A 632 8.99 -55.04 -11.96
C MET A 632 8.79 -55.02 -13.48
N ALA A 633 9.02 -53.87 -14.13
CA ALA A 633 8.98 -53.75 -15.58
C ALA A 633 10.18 -54.46 -16.25
N THR A 634 11.40 -54.21 -15.78
CA THR A 634 12.63 -54.73 -16.42
C THR A 634 12.90 -56.21 -16.21
N LYS A 635 12.40 -56.81 -15.12
CA LYS A 635 12.49 -58.26 -14.89
C LYS A 635 11.27 -59.04 -15.39
N GLY A 636 10.30 -58.36 -16.00
CA GLY A 636 9.05 -58.94 -16.47
C GLY A 636 8.07 -59.30 -15.34
N LEU A 637 6.78 -59.33 -15.69
CA LEU A 637 5.77 -59.98 -14.85
C LEU A 637 5.96 -61.49 -14.95
N ALA A 638 6.59 -62.08 -13.92
CA ALA A 638 6.64 -63.53 -13.73
C ALA A 638 5.26 -64.09 -13.30
N LEU A 639 4.25 -63.93 -14.17
CA LEU A 639 2.95 -64.58 -14.11
C LEU A 639 3.09 -66.05 -14.55
N ASN A 640 3.84 -66.85 -13.76
CA ASN A 640 3.70 -68.31 -13.62
C ASN A 640 4.85 -68.93 -12.79
N GLU A 641 4.82 -68.75 -11.46
CA GLU A 641 5.43 -69.71 -10.53
C GLU A 641 4.44 -70.01 -9.39
N THR A 642 3.38 -70.77 -9.69
CA THR A 642 2.47 -71.32 -8.67
C THR A 642 1.89 -72.68 -9.04
N PHE A 643 2.69 -73.56 -9.67
CA PHE A 643 2.40 -75.00 -9.77
C PHE A 643 3.71 -75.82 -9.85
N ALA A 644 4.14 -76.36 -8.72
CA ALA A 644 5.30 -77.27 -8.62
C ALA A 644 5.20 -78.18 -7.36
N THR A 645 4.06 -78.84 -7.16
CA THR A 645 3.89 -79.84 -6.09
C THR A 645 4.33 -81.23 -6.55
N SER A 646 5.44 -81.73 -6.00
CA SER A 646 6.05 -83.05 -6.34
C SER A 646 6.66 -83.07 -7.76
N THR A 647 7.73 -83.81 -8.09
CA THR A 647 8.21 -85.10 -7.55
C THR A 647 9.75 -85.20 -7.57
N LYS A 648 10.30 -86.28 -6.98
CA LYS A 648 11.74 -86.64 -6.97
C LYS A 648 12.34 -86.81 -8.38
N SER A 649 13.68 -86.74 -8.43
CA SER A 649 14.60 -87.34 -9.44
C SER A 649 14.50 -86.83 -10.88
N SER A 650 15.56 -86.83 -11.70
CA SER A 650 17.02 -86.90 -11.44
C SER A 650 17.76 -86.49 -12.73
N SER A 651 19.10 -86.34 -12.66
CA SER A 651 20.05 -86.62 -13.75
C SER A 651 19.64 -86.38 -15.22
N PHE A 652 20.32 -85.47 -15.92
CA PHE A 652 21.34 -85.86 -16.91
C PHE A 652 22.27 -84.68 -17.26
N SER A 653 23.31 -84.97 -18.04
CA SER A 653 24.41 -84.06 -18.42
C SER A 653 24.42 -83.75 -19.93
N LEU A 654 25.48 -83.07 -20.39
CA LEU A 654 25.82 -82.68 -21.78
C LEU A 654 25.10 -81.40 -22.25
N SER A 655 25.72 -80.29 -22.67
CA SER A 655 27.02 -79.92 -23.30
C SER A 655 26.97 -79.80 -24.82
N LEU A 656 27.39 -78.64 -25.33
CA LEU A 656 27.93 -78.24 -26.66
C LEU A 656 27.65 -76.71 -26.77
N GLU A 657 28.57 -75.73 -26.70
CA GLU A 657 29.96 -75.54 -27.18
C GLU A 657 30.03 -74.82 -28.55
N LYS A 658 31.00 -73.89 -28.70
CA LYS A 658 31.29 -72.97 -29.83
C LYS A 658 30.31 -71.78 -30.00
N GLU A 659 30.71 -70.50 -29.90
CA GLU A 659 32.04 -69.83 -29.83
C GLU A 659 32.83 -69.72 -31.15
N GLU A 660 33.79 -68.77 -31.18
CA GLU A 660 34.56 -68.19 -32.31
C GLU A 660 33.82 -67.09 -33.12
N LYS A 661 34.45 -65.95 -33.51
CA LYS A 661 35.87 -65.54 -33.42
C LYS A 661 36.08 -64.00 -33.57
N ASP A 662 37.25 -63.52 -33.10
CA ASP A 662 38.05 -62.34 -33.54
C ASP A 662 37.43 -60.92 -33.56
N GLU A 663 38.14 -59.78 -33.38
CA GLU A 663 39.54 -59.44 -33.00
C GLU A 663 39.47 -58.14 -32.15
N HIS A 664 40.08 -57.99 -30.96
CA HIS A 664 41.50 -57.68 -30.66
C HIS A 664 41.96 -56.31 -31.26
N VAL A 665 42.42 -55.28 -30.50
CA VAL A 665 43.80 -55.10 -29.97
C VAL A 665 43.97 -53.77 -29.17
N LYS A 666 44.60 -53.82 -27.96
CA LYS A 666 45.37 -52.75 -27.22
C LYS A 666 44.69 -51.42 -26.77
N GLU A 667 45.23 -50.61 -25.83
CA GLU A 667 46.50 -50.63 -25.05
C GLU A 667 46.33 -50.09 -23.59
N GLU A 668 47.27 -50.45 -22.68
CA GLU A 668 47.73 -49.87 -21.38
C GLU A 668 46.81 -49.07 -20.41
N ILE A 669 46.87 -49.15 -19.06
CA ILE A 669 47.83 -49.54 -17.98
C ILE A 669 48.64 -48.38 -17.33
N LYS A 670 48.24 -48.05 -16.08
CA LYS A 670 49.01 -47.51 -14.92
C LYS A 670 49.90 -46.25 -15.03
N LYS A 671 49.54 -45.31 -14.13
CA LYS A 671 50.41 -44.55 -13.18
C LYS A 671 51.25 -43.33 -13.65
N SER A 672 51.24 -42.33 -12.76
CA SER A 672 52.30 -41.39 -12.36
C SER A 672 52.92 -40.40 -13.37
N GLN A 673 52.65 -39.11 -13.08
CA GLN A 673 53.62 -38.00 -13.02
C GLN A 673 54.58 -37.79 -14.21
N ALA A 674 54.17 -36.93 -15.14
CA ALA A 674 55.06 -35.98 -15.81
C ALA A 674 54.31 -34.67 -16.08
N SER A 675 55.05 -33.56 -16.23
CA SER A 675 54.53 -32.19 -16.23
C SER A 675 54.09 -31.66 -17.61
N SER A 676 53.40 -30.51 -17.57
CA SER A 676 53.37 -29.41 -18.58
C SER A 676 52.43 -29.45 -19.80
N ASN A 677 51.57 -28.41 -19.83
CA ASN A 677 51.26 -27.47 -20.92
C ASN A 677 50.45 -27.88 -22.19
N GLN A 678 49.22 -27.34 -22.25
CA GLN A 678 48.60 -26.54 -23.34
C GLN A 678 48.48 -27.08 -24.80
N ALA A 679 47.21 -27.25 -25.22
CA ALA A 679 46.56 -26.65 -26.43
C ALA A 679 47.03 -27.04 -27.86
N THR A 680 46.21 -27.14 -28.94
CA THR A 680 44.73 -27.00 -29.15
C THR A 680 44.31 -27.53 -30.54
N SER A 681 43.04 -27.99 -30.70
CA SER A 681 42.26 -28.12 -31.98
C SER A 681 42.70 -29.21 -33.01
N GLY A 682 41.83 -29.86 -33.82
CA GLY A 682 40.35 -29.85 -33.90
C GLY A 682 39.78 -30.60 -35.14
N ASN A 683 38.44 -30.62 -35.31
CA ASN A 683 37.63 -31.12 -36.47
C ASN A 683 37.56 -32.66 -36.70
N HIS A 684 36.49 -33.29 -37.27
CA HIS A 684 35.17 -32.82 -37.81
C HIS A 684 34.15 -33.99 -38.01
N VAL A 685 32.81 -33.70 -38.04
CA VAL A 685 31.74 -34.33 -38.91
C VAL A 685 31.36 -35.84 -38.69
N SER A 686 30.10 -36.35 -38.71
CA SER A 686 28.72 -35.83 -38.92
C SER A 686 27.60 -36.79 -38.45
N ARG A 687 26.35 -36.28 -38.29
CA ARG A 687 25.02 -36.98 -38.23
C ARG A 687 24.78 -37.92 -37.01
N LEU A 688 23.54 -38.19 -36.57
CA LEU A 688 22.18 -38.00 -37.14
C LEU A 688 21.17 -37.49 -36.07
N ALA A 689 20.01 -36.93 -36.47
CA ALA A 689 18.98 -36.34 -35.59
C ALA A 689 17.91 -37.38 -35.12
N TYR A 690 17.00 -37.09 -34.16
CA TYR A 690 15.79 -36.25 -34.36
C TYR A 690 15.11 -35.81 -33.03
N PHE A 691 14.81 -34.49 -32.90
CA PHE A 691 13.64 -33.81 -32.26
C PHE A 691 13.15 -34.20 -30.83
N THR A 692 12.46 -33.37 -30.02
CA THR A 692 11.81 -32.03 -30.14
C THR A 692 12.18 -31.23 -28.86
N SER A 693 12.76 -30.03 -28.94
CA SER A 693 12.13 -28.69 -29.03
C SER A 693 11.30 -28.22 -27.82
N ASP A 694 11.31 -26.97 -27.34
CA ASP A 694 12.21 -25.78 -27.33
C ASP A 694 11.59 -24.85 -26.20
N ASP A 695 11.92 -23.58 -25.88
CA ASP A 695 12.75 -22.50 -26.43
C ASP A 695 13.08 -21.45 -25.31
N SER A 696 13.72 -20.31 -25.67
CA SER A 696 13.75 -18.95 -25.01
C SER A 696 14.21 -18.73 -23.53
N ASP A 697 14.77 -17.58 -23.10
CA ASP A 697 15.44 -16.42 -23.78
C ASP A 697 16.28 -15.56 -22.77
N ASP A 698 17.12 -14.66 -23.32
CA ASP A 698 17.63 -13.34 -22.86
C ASP A 698 18.60 -13.07 -21.66
N ASP A 699 19.62 -12.25 -21.98
CA ASP A 699 20.35 -11.17 -21.23
C ASP A 699 21.07 -11.41 -19.86
N GLU A 700 22.08 -10.63 -19.42
CA GLU A 700 22.40 -9.20 -19.70
C GLU A 700 23.91 -8.80 -19.53
N SER A 701 24.41 -7.89 -20.38
CA SER A 701 25.58 -6.96 -20.19
C SER A 701 27.07 -7.44 -20.14
N PRO A 702 28.02 -6.69 -20.78
CA PRO A 702 29.48 -6.82 -20.63
C PRO A 702 30.21 -5.56 -20.09
N LYS A 703 31.52 -5.65 -19.77
CA LYS A 703 32.39 -4.48 -19.44
C LYS A 703 33.84 -4.58 -19.92
N GLN A 704 34.23 -3.65 -20.80
CA GLN A 704 35.59 -3.09 -21.09
C GLN A 704 35.39 -2.03 -22.20
N ASN A 705 36.15 -0.96 -22.40
CA ASN A 705 37.02 -0.03 -21.65
C ASN A 705 37.44 1.06 -22.69
N GLU A 706 37.92 2.24 -22.29
CA GLU A 706 38.69 3.22 -23.14
C GLU A 706 38.02 3.78 -24.44
N ARG A 707 37.35 4.95 -24.46
CA ARG A 707 37.85 6.36 -24.40
C ARG A 707 38.82 6.75 -25.57
N PRO A 708 38.77 7.98 -26.15
CA PRO A 708 37.64 8.76 -26.72
C PRO A 708 37.95 9.36 -28.13
N GLN A 709 36.97 9.98 -28.81
CA GLN A 709 37.19 11.21 -29.60
C GLN A 709 35.89 12.01 -29.84
N GLU A 710 36.02 13.23 -30.37
CA GLU A 710 35.03 14.32 -30.27
C GLU A 710 34.10 14.49 -31.50
N ASN A 711 32.93 15.09 -31.24
CA ASN A 711 32.11 15.99 -32.07
C ASN A 711 32.00 15.78 -33.59
N ILE A 712 30.77 15.70 -34.12
CA ILE A 712 30.12 16.80 -34.85
C ILE A 712 28.63 16.51 -35.16
N ASP A 713 27.85 17.55 -34.93
CA ASP A 713 26.43 17.85 -35.19
C ASP A 713 25.72 17.41 -36.50
N ILE A 714 24.40 17.73 -36.52
CA ILE A 714 23.53 18.15 -37.65
C ILE A 714 22.49 17.16 -38.25
N GLU A 715 21.25 17.39 -37.80
CA GLU A 715 19.96 17.50 -38.54
C GLU A 715 19.22 16.31 -39.22
N LYS A 716 17.96 16.16 -38.76
CA LYS A 716 16.67 16.17 -39.52
C LYS A 716 16.54 15.37 -40.83
N SER A 717 15.53 14.48 -40.88
CA SER A 717 14.28 14.66 -41.67
C SER A 717 13.55 13.30 -41.80
N ASN A 718 12.46 12.98 -41.09
CA ASN A 718 11.07 13.50 -41.14
C ASN A 718 10.16 12.77 -42.17
N THR A 719 8.85 12.74 -41.87
CA THR A 719 7.67 12.42 -42.72
C THR A 719 7.37 11.00 -43.25
N ASN A 720 6.22 10.48 -42.78
CA ASN A 720 5.06 10.00 -43.59
C ASN A 720 5.06 8.58 -44.23
N LEU A 721 3.93 7.88 -44.43
CA LEU A 721 2.53 7.94 -43.89
C LEU A 721 1.78 6.63 -44.32
N ILE A 722 0.45 6.59 -44.12
CA ILE A 722 -0.57 5.70 -44.76
C ILE A 722 -0.80 4.32 -44.08
N VAL A 723 -2.03 3.78 -43.90
CA VAL A 723 -3.36 4.30 -43.43
C VAL A 723 -4.39 3.16 -43.44
N GLN A 724 -5.34 3.17 -42.49
CA GLN A 724 -6.58 2.33 -42.44
C GLN A 724 -6.35 0.80 -42.25
N GLN A 725 -7.36 -0.01 -41.86
CA GLN A 725 -8.82 0.14 -41.98
C GLN A 725 -9.61 -0.50 -40.81
N GLN A 726 -10.89 -0.12 -40.66
CA GLN A 726 -11.87 -0.66 -39.70
C GLN A 726 -13.23 -0.83 -40.42
N PRO A 727 -14.03 -1.87 -40.12
CA PRO A 727 -15.39 -1.68 -39.59
C PRO A 727 -15.74 -2.79 -38.55
N GLU A 728 -16.95 -3.00 -38.01
CA GLU A 728 -18.29 -2.42 -38.25
C GLU A 728 -19.15 -2.41 -36.97
N LEU A 729 -20.40 -1.95 -37.07
CA LEU A 729 -21.34 -1.70 -35.96
C LEU A 729 -22.44 -2.77 -35.86
N HIS A 730 -23.05 -2.96 -34.69
CA HIS A 730 -24.41 -3.53 -34.59
C HIS A 730 -25.16 -3.02 -33.35
N ASP A 731 -26.49 -2.96 -33.46
CA ASP A 731 -27.39 -2.18 -32.58
C ASP A 731 -28.37 -3.07 -31.79
N SER A 732 -28.77 -2.66 -30.56
CA SER A 732 -30.03 -3.03 -29.87
C SER A 732 -30.17 -2.48 -28.43
N GLN A 733 -31.39 -2.09 -28.07
CA GLN A 733 -31.92 -1.80 -26.72
C GLN A 733 -33.42 -2.21 -26.68
N PRO A 734 -34.14 -2.15 -25.55
CA PRO A 734 -33.88 -2.82 -24.26
C PRO A 734 -35.14 -3.57 -23.75
N THR A 735 -35.07 -4.25 -22.59
CA THR A 735 -36.27 -4.78 -21.90
C THR A 735 -36.16 -4.69 -20.38
N GLN A 736 -37.30 -4.47 -19.70
CA GLN A 736 -37.40 -4.31 -18.24
C GLN A 736 -37.95 -5.57 -17.55
N SER A 737 -37.39 -5.91 -16.37
CA SER A 737 -38.00 -6.64 -15.22
C SER A 737 -36.88 -7.23 -14.35
N SER A 738 -37.01 -7.45 -13.04
CA SER A 738 -37.89 -6.87 -12.01
C SER A 738 -37.34 -7.27 -10.62
N GLU A 739 -37.62 -6.46 -9.60
CA GLU A 739 -37.66 -6.77 -8.16
C GLU A 739 -36.92 -8.02 -7.61
N ILE A 740 -35.89 -7.81 -6.79
CA ILE A 740 -35.68 -8.58 -5.54
C ILE A 740 -35.42 -7.58 -4.41
N LYS A 741 -35.94 -7.90 -3.21
CA LYS A 741 -35.82 -7.16 -1.95
C LYS A 741 -35.51 -8.16 -0.84
N GLU A 742 -35.11 -7.64 0.34
CA GLU A 742 -34.90 -8.39 1.59
C GLU A 742 -33.70 -9.37 1.56
N ASP A 743 -32.94 -9.60 2.63
CA ASP A 743 -33.13 -9.18 4.03
C ASP A 743 -31.80 -9.04 4.80
N LEU A 744 -31.83 -8.29 5.92
CA LEU A 744 -30.81 -8.14 7.00
C LEU A 744 -29.41 -7.59 6.66
#